data_AF-A0A317UFW4-F1
#
_entry.id   AF-A0A317UFW4-F1
#
_cell.length_a   1.000
_cell.length_b   1.000
_cell.length_c   1.000
_cell.angle_alpha   90.00
_cell.angle_beta   90.00
_cell.angle_gamma   90.00
#
_symmetry.space_group_name_H-M   'P 1'
#
loop_
_entity.id
_entity.type
_entity.pdbx_description
1 polymer ?
#
loop_
_entity_poly.entity_id
_entity_poly.type
_entity_poly.pdbx_seq_one_letter_code
_entity_poly.pdbx_strand_id
1 'polypeptide(L)'
;MQQAFDLLLFLFLISLHIIFVFINTIKKGKDMSEKYKKVYKNGTTYHMSESGVCRDIDVEDWVEEVSFGEDVTKIWLRKNSRKRFENVKRIHIGKNVYSIEMPNTVFPNVREVTSDRESFPAGRMLTERTSIGKIDLNKTTLLNAFCLKPEEPLDLSGIWGIRTGALVGCCSEKVINSEQIEMVKKSDFLNESNICIEDRTATCGVKMAGSIVVDISDSKDYVIPEDATLIATDVTFVTFPAGSVIDVRCSNESFFRAQRMRSYNSCSLFLNGEGHFDKEEFACLRRSHVELGLQNEEYVKVGDIIYSKDMTELLHCDYTSTGNCETAGKVLIPDTVKIIAESAFEYCRGITEIVIPDSVAEVGRHAFRFCDGVEKMTLGKHIKHLGHECFEYMKSLTELDIPGSVTRVEPICSFCNDLKNIKINEGVQSVDFSRPWSQIRPDVLEIPSTIKAFTKRSLIGIHTVVLHTNEIPKDLLAAMHDYEAPAANGKYKYNYAHEKAIISEVLCIKTPRRRIYIPAEATDRNFDIMNDLLNRYGVYAPANFFQYCRTTRQKLPLAFMEWQDVHETQTQNYIRRNRKRLIQDLIEENMEDGLVMALKDGIFQANEIKDYYDMIEDADMQIAKAYALDMTGENSKKNVFRL
;
A
#
# COMPACT_ATOMS: atom_id res chain seq x y z
N MET A 1 32.01 -7.71 -10.37
CA MET A 1 32.43 -6.96 -11.57
C MET A 1 32.02 -7.65 -12.86
N GLN A 2 32.38 -8.92 -13.10
CA GLN A 2 31.98 -9.65 -14.32
C GLN A 2 30.45 -9.66 -14.54
N GLN A 3 29.67 -10.00 -13.52
CA GLN A 3 28.20 -9.98 -13.59
C GLN A 3 27.61 -8.58 -13.87
N ALA A 4 28.26 -7.51 -13.40
CA ALA A 4 27.82 -6.15 -13.68
C ALA A 4 28.13 -5.75 -15.13
N PHE A 5 29.27 -6.23 -15.68
CA PHE A 5 29.63 -6.04 -17.08
C PHE A 5 28.70 -6.83 -18.02
N ASP A 6 28.35 -8.07 -17.66
CA ASP A 6 27.41 -8.89 -18.43
C ASP A 6 26.00 -8.29 -18.44
N LEU A 7 25.57 -7.71 -17.31
CA LEU A 7 24.29 -6.99 -17.23
C LEU A 7 24.29 -5.73 -18.11
N LEU A 8 25.39 -4.98 -18.11
CA LEU A 8 25.55 -3.79 -18.96
C LEU A 8 25.57 -4.14 -20.45
N LEU A 9 26.26 -5.22 -20.82
CA LEU A 9 26.31 -5.73 -22.19
C LEU A 9 24.92 -6.24 -22.63
N PHE A 10 24.19 -6.91 -21.75
CA PHE A 10 22.84 -7.38 -22.01
C PHE A 10 21.85 -6.21 -22.20
N LEU A 11 21.93 -5.17 -21.36
CA LEU A 11 21.13 -3.95 -21.51
C LEU A 11 21.48 -3.20 -22.80
N PHE A 12 22.76 -3.15 -23.19
CA PHE A 12 23.21 -2.53 -24.43
C PHE A 12 22.69 -3.28 -25.67
N LEU A 13 22.69 -4.62 -25.65
CA LEU A 13 22.15 -5.46 -26.72
C LEU A 13 20.62 -5.33 -26.84
N ILE A 14 19.90 -5.23 -25.71
CA ILE A 14 18.46 -4.94 -25.71
C ILE A 14 18.19 -3.56 -26.32
N SER A 15 18.99 -2.55 -25.98
CA SER A 15 18.89 -1.19 -26.52
C SER A 15 19.06 -1.19 -28.05
N LEU A 16 20.08 -1.88 -28.55
CA LEU A 16 20.32 -2.06 -29.99
C LEU A 16 19.18 -2.82 -30.69
N HIS A 17 18.61 -3.83 -30.03
CA HIS A 17 17.47 -4.57 -30.58
C HIS A 17 16.21 -3.72 -30.64
N ILE A 18 15.94 -2.90 -29.61
CA ILE A 18 14.84 -1.93 -29.60
C ILE A 18 15.04 -0.89 -30.69
N ILE A 19 16.26 -0.35 -30.86
CA ILE A 19 16.57 0.60 -31.94
C ILE A 19 16.41 -0.07 -33.32
N PHE A 20 16.83 -1.32 -33.49
CA PHE A 20 16.68 -2.05 -34.75
C PHE A 20 15.20 -2.35 -35.07
N VAL A 21 14.41 -2.73 -34.06
CA VAL A 21 12.95 -2.90 -34.17
C VAL A 21 12.27 -1.56 -34.45
N PHE A 22 12.71 -0.46 -33.83
CA PHE A 22 12.17 0.87 -34.06
C PHE A 22 12.50 1.39 -35.47
N ILE A 23 13.74 1.19 -35.94
CA ILE A 23 14.16 1.49 -37.32
C ILE A 23 13.40 0.63 -38.32
N ASN A 24 13.19 -0.67 -38.04
CA ASN A 24 12.39 -1.54 -38.90
C ASN A 24 10.89 -1.21 -38.85
N THR A 25 10.36 -0.73 -37.74
CA THR A 25 8.99 -0.24 -37.61
C THR A 25 8.82 1.09 -38.34
N ILE A 26 9.82 1.97 -38.31
CA ILE A 26 9.87 3.21 -39.11
C ILE A 26 10.01 2.90 -40.62
N LYS A 27 10.83 1.89 -40.99
CA LYS A 27 10.95 1.42 -42.38
C LYS A 27 9.67 0.74 -42.87
N LYS A 28 9.03 -0.11 -42.06
CA LYS A 28 7.72 -0.72 -42.37
C LYS A 28 6.58 0.30 -42.39
N GLY A 29 6.66 1.38 -41.60
CA GLY A 29 5.74 2.51 -41.66
C GLY A 29 5.93 3.42 -42.87
N LYS A 30 7.06 3.32 -43.58
CA LYS A 30 7.35 4.09 -44.80
C LYS A 30 7.01 3.37 -46.10
N ASP A 31 6.70 2.07 -46.06
CA ASP A 31 6.54 1.23 -47.26
C ASP A 31 5.16 0.54 -47.36
N MET A 32 4.12 1.23 -46.89
CA MET A 32 2.74 0.99 -47.29
C MET A 32 2.34 2.15 -48.20
N SER A 33 2.64 2.05 -49.49
CA SER A 33 2.01 2.92 -50.49
C SER A 33 0.54 2.52 -50.62
N GLU A 34 -0.28 2.90 -49.64
CA GLU A 34 -1.73 2.98 -49.86
C GLU A 34 -1.91 3.87 -51.09
N LYS A 35 -2.42 3.32 -52.19
CA LYS A 35 -2.79 4.10 -53.36
C LYS A 35 -3.89 5.05 -52.93
N TYR A 36 -3.53 6.30 -52.68
CA TYR A 36 -4.51 7.33 -52.35
C TYR A 36 -5.36 7.60 -53.59
N LYS A 37 -6.67 7.42 -53.46
CA LYS A 37 -7.65 7.89 -54.43
C LYS A 37 -7.80 9.38 -54.25
N LYS A 38 -7.70 10.13 -55.34
CA LYS A 38 -8.08 11.55 -55.39
C LYS A 38 -9.54 11.64 -55.80
N VAL A 39 -10.35 12.30 -54.99
CA VAL A 39 -11.76 12.57 -55.30
C VAL A 39 -11.93 14.08 -55.37
N TYR A 40 -12.33 14.59 -56.53
CA TYR A 40 -12.63 16.00 -56.72
C TYR A 40 -14.14 16.23 -56.60
N LYS A 41 -14.55 17.14 -55.72
CA LYS A 41 -15.94 17.57 -55.55
C LYS A 41 -15.99 19.06 -55.22
N ASN A 42 -16.72 19.82 -56.04
CA ASN A 42 -17.03 21.23 -55.82
C ASN A 42 -15.81 22.09 -55.42
N GLY A 43 -14.73 22.06 -56.20
CA GLY A 43 -13.53 22.83 -55.89
C GLY A 43 -12.66 22.26 -54.77
N THR A 44 -12.97 21.08 -54.24
CA THR A 44 -12.13 20.41 -53.22
C THR A 44 -11.63 19.06 -53.73
N THR A 45 -10.31 18.84 -53.66
CA THR A 45 -9.67 17.55 -53.90
C THR A 45 -9.39 16.86 -52.57
N TYR A 46 -9.99 15.69 -52.35
CA TYR A 46 -9.75 14.86 -51.18
C TYR A 46 -8.76 13.75 -51.53
N HIS A 47 -7.69 13.61 -50.74
CA HIS A 47 -6.72 12.52 -50.85
C HIS A 47 -7.07 11.46 -49.81
N MET A 48 -7.68 10.36 -50.26
CA MET A 48 -8.27 9.34 -49.40
C MET A 48 -7.73 7.94 -49.66
N SER A 49 -7.68 7.11 -48.61
CA SER A 49 -7.44 5.66 -48.77
C SER A 49 -8.64 4.97 -49.43
N GLU A 50 -8.46 3.72 -49.88
CA GLU A 50 -9.57 2.88 -50.36
C GLU A 50 -10.65 2.65 -49.28
N SER A 51 -10.27 2.74 -48.01
CA SER A 51 -11.19 2.64 -46.86
C SER A 51 -11.93 3.94 -46.51
N GLY A 52 -11.77 5.01 -47.31
CA GLY A 52 -12.46 6.29 -47.12
C GLY A 52 -11.81 7.21 -46.08
N VAL A 53 -10.55 6.97 -45.70
CA VAL A 53 -9.83 7.85 -44.76
C VAL A 53 -9.21 9.01 -45.52
N CYS A 54 -9.73 10.22 -45.34
CA CYS A 54 -9.17 11.45 -45.90
C CYS A 54 -7.96 11.89 -45.05
N ARG A 55 -6.75 11.91 -45.65
CA ARG A 55 -5.52 12.29 -44.95
C ARG A 55 -4.93 13.64 -45.37
N ASP A 56 -5.37 14.14 -46.52
CA ASP A 56 -4.97 15.43 -47.06
C ASP A 56 -6.08 15.97 -47.97
N ILE A 57 -6.09 17.29 -48.15
CA ILE A 57 -7.03 17.99 -49.03
C ILE A 57 -6.31 19.12 -49.77
N ASP A 58 -6.85 19.50 -50.92
CA ASP A 58 -6.57 20.77 -51.60
C ASP A 58 -7.90 21.45 -51.88
N VAL A 59 -8.02 22.73 -51.55
CA VAL A 59 -9.25 23.51 -51.71
C VAL A 59 -8.92 24.70 -52.61
N GLU A 60 -9.72 24.89 -53.66
CA GLU A 60 -9.61 26.03 -54.57
C GLU A 60 -10.00 27.34 -53.86
N ASP A 61 -9.40 28.46 -54.27
CA ASP A 61 -9.52 29.74 -53.56
C ASP A 61 -10.96 30.28 -53.47
N TRP A 62 -11.85 29.93 -54.41
CA TRP A 62 -13.23 30.41 -54.41
C TRP A 62 -14.18 29.60 -53.51
N VAL A 63 -13.71 28.50 -52.91
CA VAL A 63 -14.54 27.62 -52.10
C VAL A 63 -14.72 28.18 -50.69
N GLU A 64 -15.97 28.51 -50.35
CA GLU A 64 -16.34 28.96 -48.99
C GLU A 64 -16.83 27.83 -48.07
N GLU A 65 -17.14 26.65 -48.62
CA GLU A 65 -17.67 25.52 -47.87
C GLU A 65 -17.03 24.21 -48.31
N VAL A 66 -16.48 23.48 -47.34
CA VAL A 66 -15.90 22.14 -47.55
C VAL A 66 -16.83 21.09 -46.98
N SER A 67 -17.26 20.16 -47.83
CA SER A 67 -18.22 19.11 -47.49
C SER A 67 -17.60 17.72 -47.59
N PHE A 68 -17.41 17.06 -46.44
CA PHE A 68 -16.97 15.67 -46.36
C PHE A 68 -18.15 14.72 -46.60
N GLY A 69 -18.42 14.45 -47.88
CA GLY A 69 -19.57 13.65 -48.32
C GLY A 69 -19.45 12.14 -48.08
N GLU A 70 -20.36 11.36 -48.68
CA GLU A 70 -20.55 9.92 -48.42
C GLU A 70 -19.31 9.03 -48.62
N ASP A 71 -18.35 9.45 -49.45
CA ASP A 71 -17.11 8.68 -49.69
C ASP A 71 -16.11 8.75 -48.53
N VAL A 72 -16.31 9.68 -47.59
CA VAL A 72 -15.42 9.91 -46.46
C VAL A 72 -15.96 9.21 -45.22
N THR A 73 -15.16 8.33 -44.64
CA THR A 73 -15.46 7.60 -43.41
C THR A 73 -14.69 8.15 -42.22
N LYS A 74 -13.48 8.68 -42.44
CA LYS A 74 -12.65 9.34 -41.43
C LYS A 74 -11.96 10.56 -42.01
N ILE A 75 -11.85 11.62 -41.21
CA ILE A 75 -11.12 12.86 -41.55
C ILE A 75 -9.89 12.91 -40.66
N TRP A 76 -8.71 12.52 -41.14
CA TRP A 76 -7.48 12.50 -40.36
C TRP A 76 -6.41 13.37 -41.04
N LEU A 77 -6.64 14.68 -41.01
CA LEU A 77 -5.75 15.65 -41.63
C LEU A 77 -4.46 15.79 -40.81
N ARG A 78 -3.33 15.88 -41.50
CA ARG A 78 -2.01 15.92 -40.84
C ARG A 78 -1.91 17.13 -39.92
N LYS A 79 -1.64 16.88 -38.63
CA LYS A 79 -1.43 17.91 -37.59
C LYS A 79 -0.39 18.98 -37.97
N ASN A 80 0.67 18.56 -38.68
CA ASN A 80 1.77 19.44 -39.11
C ASN A 80 1.61 19.96 -40.55
N SER A 81 0.38 19.96 -41.09
CA SER A 81 0.14 20.52 -42.42
C SER A 81 0.45 22.02 -42.44
N ARG A 82 1.15 22.48 -43.49
CA ARG A 82 1.39 23.90 -43.75
C ARG A 82 0.26 24.54 -44.58
N LYS A 83 -0.67 23.74 -45.11
CA LYS A 83 -1.79 24.24 -45.92
C LYS A 83 -2.76 25.00 -45.04
N ARG A 84 -3.24 26.14 -45.54
CA ARG A 84 -4.28 26.96 -44.90
C ARG A 84 -5.28 27.38 -45.95
N PHE A 85 -6.57 27.16 -45.68
CA PHE A 85 -7.65 27.49 -46.60
C PHE A 85 -8.51 28.60 -45.98
N GLU A 86 -8.04 29.84 -46.10
CA GLU A 86 -8.63 31.01 -45.45
C GLU A 86 -10.02 31.39 -46.00
N ASN A 87 -10.35 31.00 -47.23
CA ASN A 87 -11.64 31.31 -47.83
C ASN A 87 -12.78 30.43 -47.30
N VAL A 88 -12.45 29.28 -46.69
CA VAL A 88 -13.43 28.33 -46.16
C VAL A 88 -14.02 28.87 -44.85
N LYS A 89 -15.34 29.08 -44.85
CA LYS A 89 -16.14 29.61 -43.74
C LYS A 89 -17.06 28.56 -43.10
N ARG A 90 -17.38 27.49 -43.84
CA ARG A 90 -18.26 26.41 -43.37
C ARG A 90 -17.68 25.04 -43.63
N ILE A 91 -17.91 24.12 -42.71
CA ILE A 91 -17.59 22.70 -42.88
C ILE A 91 -18.87 21.89 -42.74
N HIS A 92 -19.09 20.97 -43.67
CA HIS A 92 -20.18 20.00 -43.60
C HIS A 92 -19.63 18.58 -43.40
N ILE A 93 -20.12 17.89 -42.36
CA ILE A 93 -19.76 16.52 -42.00
C ILE A 93 -20.87 15.57 -42.41
N GLY A 94 -20.62 14.78 -43.47
CA GLY A 94 -21.59 13.82 -43.97
C GLY A 94 -21.80 12.61 -43.05
N LYS A 95 -22.95 11.95 -43.20
CA LYS A 95 -23.43 10.84 -42.35
C LYS A 95 -22.44 9.68 -42.12
N ASN A 96 -21.56 9.41 -43.09
CA ASN A 96 -20.64 8.27 -43.05
C ASN A 96 -19.36 8.54 -42.23
N VAL A 97 -19.07 9.79 -41.89
CA VAL A 97 -17.90 10.17 -41.11
C VAL A 97 -18.10 9.75 -39.67
N TYR A 98 -17.24 8.90 -39.10
CA TYR A 98 -17.30 8.45 -37.70
C TYR A 98 -16.08 8.82 -36.86
N SER A 99 -15.09 9.50 -37.45
CA SER A 99 -13.88 9.90 -36.75
C SER A 99 -13.29 11.13 -37.41
N ILE A 100 -13.02 12.15 -36.60
CA ILE A 100 -12.47 13.42 -37.06
C ILE A 100 -11.23 13.77 -36.23
N GLU A 101 -10.15 14.07 -36.91
CA GLU A 101 -8.91 14.61 -36.39
C GLU A 101 -8.43 15.65 -37.40
N MET A 102 -8.74 16.92 -37.10
CA MET A 102 -8.55 18.04 -38.01
C MET A 102 -8.07 19.26 -37.23
N PRO A 103 -6.80 19.67 -37.38
CA PRO A 103 -6.29 20.86 -36.72
C PRO A 103 -6.95 22.12 -37.31
N ASN A 104 -7.19 23.16 -36.49
CA ASN A 104 -7.71 24.43 -37.01
C ASN A 104 -6.79 25.09 -38.03
N THR A 105 -5.49 24.80 -37.96
CA THR A 105 -4.52 25.49 -38.81
C THR A 105 -4.85 25.37 -40.29
N VAL A 106 -5.49 24.26 -40.67
CA VAL A 106 -5.94 24.00 -42.04
C VAL A 106 -7.14 24.87 -42.43
N PHE A 107 -8.04 25.17 -41.49
CA PHE A 107 -9.29 25.88 -41.72
C PHE A 107 -9.48 27.05 -40.74
N PRO A 108 -8.62 28.08 -40.82
CA PRO A 108 -8.55 29.10 -39.79
C PRO A 108 -9.81 29.97 -39.70
N ASN A 109 -10.62 30.10 -40.75
CA ASN A 109 -11.75 31.05 -40.81
C ASN A 109 -13.15 30.41 -40.76
N VAL A 110 -13.24 29.12 -40.41
CA VAL A 110 -14.52 28.41 -40.29
C VAL A 110 -15.32 28.96 -39.12
N ARG A 111 -16.64 29.13 -39.28
CA ARG A 111 -17.53 29.67 -38.22
C ARG A 111 -18.75 28.80 -37.94
N GLU A 112 -18.96 27.81 -38.78
CA GLU A 112 -20.13 26.96 -38.73
C GLU A 112 -19.76 25.56 -39.22
N VAL A 113 -20.06 24.59 -38.37
CA VAL A 113 -20.01 23.17 -38.69
C VAL A 113 -21.45 22.69 -38.77
N THR A 114 -21.80 22.08 -39.90
CA THR A 114 -23.05 21.33 -40.06
C THR A 114 -22.74 19.84 -40.12
N SER A 115 -23.66 18.99 -39.69
CA SER A 115 -23.48 17.55 -39.81
C SER A 115 -24.80 16.83 -40.01
N ASP A 116 -24.77 15.78 -40.84
CA ASP A 116 -25.84 14.81 -40.97
C ASP A 116 -25.82 13.75 -39.85
N ARG A 117 -24.86 13.82 -38.93
CA ARG A 117 -24.60 12.80 -37.91
C ARG A 117 -24.78 13.35 -36.52
N GLU A 118 -25.64 12.71 -35.73
CA GLU A 118 -25.94 13.11 -34.35
C GLU A 118 -24.72 13.12 -33.42
N SER A 119 -23.70 12.28 -33.69
CA SER A 119 -22.48 12.25 -32.88
C SER A 119 -21.58 13.47 -33.10
N PHE A 120 -21.78 14.27 -34.15
CA PHE A 120 -21.06 15.53 -34.40
C PHE A 120 -22.06 16.68 -34.49
N PRO A 121 -22.51 17.24 -33.34
CA PRO A 121 -23.52 18.28 -33.33
C PRO A 121 -23.15 19.48 -34.21
N ALA A 122 -24.13 20.02 -34.95
CA ALA A 122 -23.95 21.26 -35.68
C ALA A 122 -23.78 22.44 -34.71
N GLY A 123 -22.94 23.40 -35.07
CA GLY A 123 -22.67 24.55 -34.22
C GLY A 123 -21.45 25.36 -34.66
N ARG A 124 -21.03 26.28 -33.78
CA ARG A 124 -19.87 27.17 -34.02
C ARG A 124 -18.53 26.51 -33.72
N MET A 125 -18.54 25.34 -33.10
CA MET A 125 -17.35 24.55 -32.77
C MET A 125 -17.50 23.15 -33.35
N LEU A 126 -16.38 22.50 -33.62
CA LEU A 126 -16.38 21.08 -33.98
C LEU A 126 -16.33 20.26 -32.69
N THR A 127 -17.40 19.50 -32.44
CA THR A 127 -17.57 18.71 -31.21
C THR A 127 -17.98 17.28 -31.51
N GLU A 128 -17.72 16.37 -30.57
CA GLU A 128 -18.10 14.95 -30.65
C GLU A 128 -18.85 14.52 -29.39
N ARG A 129 -20.00 13.86 -29.54
CA ARG A 129 -20.69 13.21 -28.42
C ARG A 129 -19.98 11.91 -28.05
N THR A 130 -19.56 11.84 -26.80
CA THR A 130 -18.81 10.72 -26.23
C THR A 130 -19.76 9.56 -25.96
N SER A 131 -19.46 8.41 -26.56
CA SER A 131 -20.19 7.16 -26.33
C SER A 131 -19.21 6.04 -25.99
N ILE A 132 -19.60 5.19 -25.04
CA ILE A 132 -18.86 3.94 -24.74
C ILE A 132 -19.74 2.78 -25.19
N GLY A 133 -19.38 2.16 -26.31
CA GLY A 133 -20.19 1.10 -26.91
C GLY A 133 -21.53 1.62 -27.41
N LYS A 134 -22.64 1.17 -26.80
CA LYS A 134 -24.01 1.64 -27.10
C LYS A 134 -24.55 2.67 -26.10
N ILE A 135 -23.77 3.04 -25.10
CA ILE A 135 -24.20 3.97 -24.05
C ILE A 135 -23.75 5.37 -24.46
N ASP A 136 -24.73 6.24 -24.76
CA ASP A 136 -24.49 7.67 -24.88
C ASP A 136 -24.31 8.25 -23.47
N LEU A 137 -23.14 8.82 -23.20
CA LEU A 137 -22.85 9.44 -21.92
C LEU A 137 -23.43 10.86 -21.83
N ASN A 138 -24.00 11.37 -22.93
CA ASN A 138 -24.44 12.76 -23.09
C ASN A 138 -23.32 13.77 -22.76
N LYS A 139 -22.07 13.37 -23.01
CA LYS A 139 -20.86 14.16 -22.73
C LYS A 139 -20.23 14.62 -24.04
N THR A 140 -20.02 15.92 -24.22
CA THR A 140 -19.52 16.49 -25.48
C THR A 140 -18.03 16.82 -25.36
N THR A 141 -17.22 16.33 -26.29
CA THR A 141 -15.79 16.63 -26.38
C THR A 141 -15.53 17.67 -27.45
N LEU A 142 -14.77 18.71 -27.13
CA LEU A 142 -14.30 19.69 -28.09
C LEU A 142 -13.19 19.07 -28.94
N LEU A 143 -13.43 18.97 -30.24
CA LEU A 143 -12.42 18.52 -31.20
C LEU A 143 -11.63 19.69 -31.78
N ASN A 144 -12.26 20.86 -31.88
CA ASN A 144 -11.68 22.05 -32.48
C ASN A 144 -12.56 23.31 -32.22
N ALA A 145 -11.91 24.45 -31.92
CA ALA A 145 -12.54 25.77 -31.74
C ALA A 145 -12.01 26.83 -32.71
N PHE A 146 -12.91 27.61 -33.32
CA PHE A 146 -12.62 28.53 -34.42
C PHE A 146 -12.70 30.03 -34.06
N CYS A 147 -12.25 30.45 -32.87
CA CYS A 147 -12.21 31.87 -32.54
C CYS A 147 -11.13 32.59 -33.38
N LEU A 148 -11.47 33.71 -34.01
CA LEU A 148 -10.62 34.39 -35.01
C LEU A 148 -9.88 35.62 -34.46
N LYS A 149 -10.32 36.12 -33.31
CA LYS A 149 -9.80 37.33 -32.70
C LYS A 149 -9.51 37.10 -31.21
N PRO A 150 -8.49 37.74 -30.63
CA PRO A 150 -8.20 37.68 -29.20
C PRO A 150 -9.42 37.97 -28.30
N GLU A 151 -10.23 38.92 -28.71
CA GLU A 151 -11.37 39.47 -27.98
C GLU A 151 -12.67 38.67 -28.16
N GLU A 152 -12.69 37.69 -29.06
CA GLU A 152 -13.80 36.76 -29.21
C GLU A 152 -13.72 35.69 -28.11
N PRO A 153 -14.70 35.58 -27.19
CA PRO A 153 -14.61 34.62 -26.11
C PRO A 153 -14.81 33.18 -26.61
N LEU A 154 -13.96 32.26 -26.15
CA LEU A 154 -14.16 30.82 -26.27
C LEU A 154 -15.22 30.36 -25.26
N ASP A 155 -16.43 30.12 -25.74
CA ASP A 155 -17.55 29.62 -24.93
C ASP A 155 -17.54 28.09 -24.85
N LEU A 156 -17.24 27.55 -23.67
CA LEU A 156 -17.19 26.11 -23.41
C LEU A 156 -18.50 25.54 -22.83
N SER A 157 -19.61 26.25 -22.96
CA SER A 157 -20.93 25.76 -22.52
C SER A 157 -21.26 24.37 -23.08
N GLY A 158 -21.56 23.41 -22.20
CA GLY A 158 -21.92 22.04 -22.59
C GLY A 158 -20.75 21.16 -23.01
N ILE A 159 -19.50 21.65 -22.91
CA ILE A 159 -18.30 20.87 -23.19
C ILE A 159 -17.85 20.17 -21.91
N TRP A 160 -17.65 18.86 -22.01
CA TRP A 160 -17.18 18.00 -20.93
C TRP A 160 -15.67 17.78 -20.95
N GLY A 161 -15.06 17.75 -22.13
CA GLY A 161 -13.63 17.55 -22.29
C GLY A 161 -13.04 18.21 -23.53
N ILE A 162 -11.72 18.43 -23.51
CA ILE A 162 -10.99 19.05 -24.61
C ILE A 162 -10.01 18.04 -25.17
N ARG A 163 -10.02 17.85 -26.49
CA ARG A 163 -9.08 16.95 -27.14
C ARG A 163 -7.74 17.64 -27.41
N THR A 164 -6.64 16.89 -27.29
CA THR A 164 -5.31 17.40 -27.62
C THR A 164 -5.23 17.94 -29.04
N GLY A 165 -4.96 19.24 -29.14
CA GLY A 165 -4.88 19.97 -30.40
C GLY A 165 -6.15 20.75 -30.78
N ALA A 166 -7.25 20.63 -30.02
CA ALA A 166 -8.50 21.32 -30.32
C ALA A 166 -8.40 22.86 -30.25
N LEU A 167 -7.49 23.37 -29.43
CA LEU A 167 -7.25 24.82 -29.28
C LEU A 167 -6.15 25.34 -30.19
N VAL A 168 -5.42 24.47 -30.91
CA VAL A 168 -4.38 24.91 -31.85
C VAL A 168 -5.04 25.81 -32.89
N GLY A 169 -4.54 27.03 -33.10
CA GLY A 169 -5.06 27.95 -34.11
C GLY A 169 -6.36 28.69 -33.74
N CYS A 170 -6.93 28.42 -32.57
CA CYS A 170 -7.86 29.36 -31.94
C CYS A 170 -7.10 30.68 -31.69
N CYS A 171 -7.76 31.84 -31.74
CA CYS A 171 -7.17 33.14 -31.44
C CYS A 171 -7.64 33.75 -30.11
N SER A 172 -8.63 33.17 -29.43
CA SER A 172 -9.26 33.76 -28.25
C SER A 172 -8.30 33.91 -27.06
N GLU A 173 -8.26 35.06 -26.41
CA GLU A 173 -7.55 35.26 -25.14
C GLU A 173 -8.46 35.09 -23.91
N LYS A 174 -9.76 34.80 -24.12
CA LYS A 174 -10.76 34.73 -23.05
C LYS A 174 -11.60 33.45 -23.14
N VAL A 175 -11.56 32.64 -22.10
CA VAL A 175 -12.45 31.48 -21.92
C VAL A 175 -13.62 31.87 -21.04
N ILE A 176 -14.82 31.40 -21.39
CA ILE A 176 -16.03 31.54 -20.56
C ILE A 176 -16.77 30.20 -20.46
N ASN A 177 -17.56 30.03 -19.39
CA ASN A 177 -18.40 28.85 -19.13
C ASN A 177 -17.64 27.51 -19.10
N SER A 178 -16.45 27.49 -18.51
CA SER A 178 -15.59 26.30 -18.40
C SER A 178 -15.95 25.34 -17.25
N GLU A 179 -16.99 25.63 -16.47
CA GLU A 179 -17.28 24.91 -15.21
C GLU A 179 -17.79 23.47 -15.36
N GLN A 180 -18.16 23.08 -16.58
CA GLN A 180 -18.65 21.73 -16.89
C GLN A 180 -17.53 20.81 -17.39
N ILE A 181 -16.32 21.34 -17.53
CA ILE A 181 -15.16 20.59 -18.00
C ILE A 181 -14.69 19.67 -16.86
N GLU A 182 -14.57 18.38 -17.14
CA GLU A 182 -14.02 17.39 -16.20
C GLU A 182 -12.82 16.63 -16.79
N MET A 183 -12.67 16.60 -18.12
CA MET A 183 -11.62 15.82 -18.80
C MET A 183 -10.72 16.70 -19.66
N VAL A 184 -9.58 17.11 -19.08
CA VAL A 184 -8.52 17.85 -19.79
C VAL A 184 -7.15 17.44 -19.30
N LYS A 185 -6.17 17.65 -20.15
CA LYS A 185 -4.75 17.44 -19.89
C LYS A 185 -3.98 18.74 -20.04
N LYS A 186 -2.82 18.81 -19.38
CA LYS A 186 -1.91 19.95 -19.56
C LYS A 186 -1.55 20.15 -21.03
N SER A 187 -1.29 19.05 -21.74
CA SER A 187 -0.99 19.02 -23.17
C SER A 187 -2.12 19.53 -24.09
N ASP A 188 -3.36 19.64 -23.62
CA ASP A 188 -4.47 20.18 -24.41
C ASP A 188 -4.39 21.70 -24.57
N PHE A 189 -3.69 22.36 -23.64
CA PHE A 189 -3.47 23.81 -23.61
C PHE A 189 -2.03 24.21 -24.02
N LEU A 190 -1.06 23.30 -23.93
CA LEU A 190 0.34 23.54 -24.31
C LEU A 190 0.56 23.37 -25.83
N ASN A 191 0.25 24.40 -26.62
CA ASN A 191 0.79 24.55 -27.99
C ASN A 191 1.40 25.95 -28.16
N GLU A 192 2.16 26.17 -29.25
CA GLU A 192 3.03 27.34 -29.52
C GLU A 192 2.43 28.75 -29.30
N SER A 193 1.13 28.86 -29.06
CA SER A 193 0.43 30.13 -29.02
C SER A 193 0.00 30.60 -27.61
N ASN A 194 0.03 29.78 -26.55
CA ASN A 194 -0.48 30.15 -25.20
C ASN A 194 -1.89 30.80 -25.19
N ILE A 195 -2.65 30.57 -26.27
CA ILE A 195 -3.95 31.20 -26.49
C ILE A 195 -4.94 30.63 -25.49
N CYS A 196 -5.85 31.47 -24.99
CA CYS A 196 -6.80 31.15 -23.92
C CYS A 196 -6.18 30.99 -22.52
N ILE A 197 -4.89 31.29 -22.31
CA ILE A 197 -4.24 31.18 -21.00
C ILE A 197 -3.99 32.58 -20.42
N GLU A 198 -4.66 32.88 -19.32
CA GLU A 198 -4.41 34.05 -18.49
C GLU A 198 -3.24 33.76 -17.53
N ASP A 199 -2.15 34.54 -17.66
CA ASP A 199 -1.02 34.45 -16.75
C ASP A 199 -1.32 35.20 -15.45
N ARG A 200 -1.74 34.44 -14.43
CA ARG A 200 -1.98 34.96 -13.07
C ARG A 200 -0.83 34.63 -12.12
N THR A 201 0.35 34.30 -12.64
CA THR A 201 1.50 33.91 -11.80
C THR A 201 1.94 34.99 -10.82
N ALA A 202 1.77 36.27 -11.19
CA ALA A 202 2.08 37.40 -10.30
C ALA A 202 1.12 37.56 -9.12
N THR A 203 -0.13 37.09 -9.23
CA THR A 203 -1.16 37.23 -8.19
C THR A 203 -1.35 35.96 -7.37
N CYS A 204 -1.18 34.79 -7.99
CA CYS A 204 -1.48 33.51 -7.36
C CYS A 204 -0.56 32.36 -7.76
N GLY A 205 0.50 32.61 -8.56
CA GLY A 205 1.47 31.59 -8.93
C GLY A 205 0.97 30.55 -9.95
N VAL A 206 -0.24 30.71 -10.50
CA VAL A 206 -0.86 29.78 -11.45
C VAL A 206 -1.20 30.45 -12.78
N LYS A 207 -1.28 29.65 -13.85
CA LYS A 207 -1.84 30.06 -15.16
C LYS A 207 -3.21 29.43 -15.33
N MET A 208 -4.17 30.23 -15.79
CA MET A 208 -5.59 29.83 -15.85
C MET A 208 -6.11 29.86 -17.29
N ALA A 209 -7.01 28.96 -17.65
CA ALA A 209 -7.83 29.05 -18.85
C ALA A 209 -9.31 29.05 -18.42
N GLY A 210 -9.89 30.24 -18.29
CA GLY A 210 -11.16 30.41 -17.59
C GLY A 210 -10.98 30.04 -16.12
N SER A 211 -11.71 29.04 -15.66
CA SER A 211 -11.63 28.47 -14.32
C SER A 211 -10.70 27.26 -14.19
N ILE A 212 -9.99 26.87 -15.26
CA ILE A 212 -9.12 25.71 -15.28
C ILE A 212 -7.68 26.14 -14.98
N VAL A 213 -7.06 25.58 -13.94
CA VAL A 213 -5.62 25.75 -13.65
C VAL A 213 -4.82 24.93 -14.66
N VAL A 214 -4.15 25.57 -15.62
CA VAL A 214 -3.41 24.90 -16.70
C VAL A 214 -1.96 24.63 -16.32
N ASP A 215 -1.36 25.52 -15.54
CA ASP A 215 0.03 25.43 -15.16
C ASP A 215 0.22 26.04 -13.78
N ILE A 216 1.12 25.47 -13.00
CA ILE A 216 1.53 25.99 -11.71
C ILE A 216 3.00 26.36 -11.92
N SER A 217 3.36 27.62 -11.67
CA SER A 217 4.75 28.09 -11.84
C SER A 217 5.73 27.31 -10.94
N ASP A 218 7.04 27.40 -11.17
CA ASP A 218 8.06 26.82 -10.27
C ASP A 218 8.24 27.62 -8.95
N SER A 219 7.18 28.31 -8.49
CA SER A 219 7.18 29.10 -7.25
C SER A 219 7.27 28.22 -6.00
N LYS A 220 7.65 28.80 -4.85
CA LYS A 220 7.52 28.14 -3.54
C LYS A 220 6.14 28.33 -2.91
N ASP A 221 5.45 29.40 -3.30
CA ASP A 221 4.14 29.76 -2.79
C ASP A 221 3.11 29.67 -3.92
N TYR A 222 2.05 28.89 -3.69
CA TYR A 222 0.97 28.63 -4.62
C TYR A 222 -0.34 29.08 -4.02
N VAL A 223 -1.13 29.83 -4.78
CA VAL A 223 -2.50 30.18 -4.39
C VAL A 223 -3.44 29.58 -5.42
N ILE A 224 -4.25 28.62 -5.02
CA ILE A 224 -5.34 28.13 -5.87
C ILE A 224 -6.51 29.11 -5.71
N PRO A 225 -6.90 29.86 -6.76
CA PRO A 225 -7.86 30.95 -6.65
C PRO A 225 -9.29 30.44 -6.47
N GLU A 226 -10.18 31.28 -5.92
CA GLU A 226 -11.57 30.93 -5.60
C GLU A 226 -12.38 30.43 -6.80
N ASP A 227 -12.08 30.96 -8.00
CA ASP A 227 -12.74 30.63 -9.25
C ASP A 227 -12.20 29.37 -9.94
N ALA A 228 -11.25 28.66 -9.34
CA ALA A 228 -10.71 27.42 -9.90
C ALA A 228 -11.70 26.25 -9.76
N THR A 229 -11.96 25.53 -10.85
CA THR A 229 -12.86 24.36 -10.89
C THR A 229 -12.17 23.06 -11.29
N LEU A 230 -10.97 23.14 -11.85
CA LEU A 230 -10.18 21.98 -12.27
C LEU A 230 -8.69 22.31 -12.38
N ILE A 231 -7.80 21.33 -12.20
CA ILE A 231 -6.40 21.41 -12.63
C ILE A 231 -6.20 20.56 -13.89
N ALA A 232 -5.62 21.09 -14.96
CA ALA A 232 -5.23 20.32 -16.13
C ALA A 232 -3.91 19.60 -15.86
N THR A 233 -3.91 18.27 -15.89
CA THR A 233 -2.69 17.48 -15.65
C THR A 233 -2.65 16.28 -16.59
N ASP A 234 -1.43 15.80 -16.92
CA ASP A 234 -1.24 14.59 -17.71
C ASP A 234 -1.18 13.31 -16.83
N VAL A 235 -1.21 13.47 -15.49
CA VAL A 235 -1.12 12.40 -14.49
C VAL A 235 -2.40 12.26 -13.67
N THR A 236 -2.50 11.32 -12.73
CA THR A 236 -3.74 11.17 -11.92
C THR A 236 -3.75 12.04 -10.66
N PHE A 237 -2.65 12.73 -10.37
CA PHE A 237 -2.47 13.53 -9.16
C PHE A 237 -1.59 14.75 -9.42
N VAL A 238 -1.91 15.86 -8.77
CA VAL A 238 -1.07 17.05 -8.78
C VAL A 238 -0.03 16.93 -7.69
N THR A 239 1.25 17.05 -8.06
CA THR A 239 2.38 16.95 -7.13
C THR A 239 3.00 18.31 -6.91
N PHE A 240 3.08 18.73 -5.65
CA PHE A 240 3.79 19.93 -5.25
C PHE A 240 5.21 19.58 -4.79
N PRO A 241 6.22 20.43 -5.06
CA PRO A 241 7.56 20.26 -4.52
C PRO A 241 7.59 20.20 -2.99
N ALA A 242 8.61 19.55 -2.42
CA ALA A 242 8.82 19.54 -0.98
C ALA A 242 9.12 20.97 -0.46
N GLY A 243 8.49 21.36 0.65
CA GLY A 243 8.64 22.69 1.23
C GLY A 243 7.81 23.79 0.55
N SER A 244 6.90 23.42 -0.34
CA SER A 244 5.95 24.37 -0.92
C SER A 244 4.89 24.81 0.09
N VAL A 245 4.50 26.08 -0.02
CA VAL A 245 3.33 26.65 0.64
C VAL A 245 2.18 26.66 -0.37
N ILE A 246 1.05 26.06 0.00
CA ILE A 246 -0.14 25.91 -0.83
C ILE A 246 -1.29 26.57 -0.09
N ASP A 247 -1.76 27.70 -0.58
CA ASP A 247 -2.97 28.38 -0.10
C ASP A 247 -4.14 28.01 -1.02
N VAL A 248 -5.02 27.14 -0.53
CA VAL A 248 -6.21 26.69 -1.26
C VAL A 248 -7.37 27.57 -0.84
N ARG A 249 -7.77 28.48 -1.75
CA ARG A 249 -8.92 29.39 -1.55
C ARG A 249 -10.18 28.92 -2.26
N CYS A 250 -10.07 28.00 -3.22
CA CYS A 250 -11.25 27.46 -3.90
C CYS A 250 -12.16 26.66 -2.96
N SER A 251 -13.47 26.84 -3.15
CA SER A 251 -14.54 26.06 -2.50
C SER A 251 -15.26 25.14 -3.49
N ASN A 252 -14.84 25.11 -4.76
CA ASN A 252 -15.55 24.34 -5.77
C ASN A 252 -15.33 22.83 -5.59
N GLU A 253 -16.38 22.09 -5.24
CA GLU A 253 -16.32 20.64 -5.03
C GLU A 253 -15.79 19.87 -6.26
N SER A 254 -16.08 20.34 -7.47
CA SER A 254 -15.59 19.71 -8.72
C SER A 254 -14.07 19.74 -8.81
N PHE A 255 -13.42 20.75 -8.23
CA PHE A 255 -11.96 20.85 -8.19
C PHE A 255 -11.34 19.68 -7.43
N PHE A 256 -11.89 19.37 -6.25
CA PHE A 256 -11.42 18.29 -5.38
C PHE A 256 -11.85 16.90 -5.90
N ARG A 257 -13.05 16.78 -6.49
CA ARG A 257 -13.52 15.53 -7.10
C ARG A 257 -12.72 15.13 -8.33
N ALA A 258 -12.32 16.10 -9.15
CA ALA A 258 -11.74 15.81 -10.45
C ALA A 258 -10.32 15.27 -10.35
N GLN A 259 -9.52 15.71 -9.37
CA GLN A 259 -8.13 15.27 -9.21
C GLN A 259 -7.65 15.32 -7.77
N ARG A 260 -6.99 14.24 -7.35
CA ARG A 260 -6.39 14.14 -6.02
C ARG A 260 -5.12 14.97 -5.94
N MET A 261 -5.03 15.84 -4.96
CA MET A 261 -3.77 16.50 -4.62
C MET A 261 -2.89 15.52 -3.82
N ARG A 262 -1.67 15.27 -4.30
CA ARG A 262 -0.67 14.49 -3.57
C ARG A 262 0.53 15.36 -3.26
N SER A 263 0.74 15.66 -1.99
CA SER A 263 2.06 16.11 -1.56
C SER A 263 2.91 14.89 -1.22
N TYR A 264 4.09 14.75 -1.83
CA TYR A 264 4.97 13.63 -1.49
C TYR A 264 5.91 13.94 -0.31
N ASN A 265 5.87 15.14 0.28
CA ASN A 265 6.73 15.56 1.39
C ASN A 265 6.14 16.79 2.14
N SER A 266 6.78 17.18 3.25
CA SER A 266 6.42 18.31 4.12
C SER A 266 6.12 19.61 3.35
N CYS A 267 4.84 19.89 3.12
CA CYS A 267 4.32 21.16 2.60
C CYS A 267 3.59 21.92 3.71
N SER A 268 3.27 23.19 3.49
CA SER A 268 2.33 23.95 4.32
C SER A 268 1.07 24.21 3.52
N LEU A 269 -0.07 23.73 4.01
CA LEU A 269 -1.37 23.85 3.37
C LEU A 269 -2.25 24.82 4.19
N PHE A 270 -2.76 25.86 3.54
CA PHE A 270 -3.73 26.77 4.12
C PHE A 270 -5.10 26.45 3.50
N LEU A 271 -6.05 26.01 4.31
CA LEU A 271 -7.42 25.68 3.91
C LEU A 271 -8.35 26.83 4.31
N ASN A 272 -8.51 27.82 3.42
CA ASN A 272 -9.26 29.05 3.71
C ASN A 272 -10.74 29.01 3.25
N GLY A 273 -11.15 28.06 2.40
CA GLY A 273 -12.52 27.95 1.89
C GLY A 273 -13.30 26.73 2.38
N GLU A 274 -14.52 26.55 1.86
CA GLU A 274 -15.38 25.35 2.01
C GLU A 274 -14.83 24.12 1.24
N GLY A 275 -13.54 24.11 0.91
CA GLY A 275 -12.93 23.05 0.13
C GLY A 275 -13.02 21.70 0.84
N HIS A 276 -13.57 20.69 0.17
CA HIS A 276 -13.72 19.34 0.69
C HIS A 276 -12.48 18.51 0.35
N PHE A 277 -11.51 18.44 1.27
CA PHE A 277 -10.53 17.36 1.31
C PHE A 277 -11.18 16.10 1.91
N ASP A 278 -11.27 15.03 1.14
CA ASP A 278 -11.66 13.74 1.67
C ASP A 278 -10.52 13.11 2.52
N LYS A 279 -10.87 12.02 3.23
CA LYS A 279 -9.92 11.27 4.05
C LYS A 279 -8.71 10.71 3.27
N GLU A 280 -8.86 10.43 1.97
CA GLU A 280 -7.76 9.93 1.14
C GLU A 280 -6.81 11.07 0.73
N GLU A 281 -7.33 12.29 0.61
CA GLU A 281 -6.53 13.49 0.38
C GLU A 281 -5.74 13.89 1.63
N PHE A 282 -6.36 13.84 2.82
CA PHE A 282 -5.64 13.99 4.09
C PHE A 282 -4.55 12.93 4.28
N ALA A 283 -4.80 11.69 3.88
CA ALA A 283 -3.79 10.62 3.90
C ALA A 283 -2.56 10.89 3.00
N CYS A 284 -2.70 11.81 2.04
CA CYS A 284 -1.60 12.27 1.19
C CYS A 284 -0.83 13.46 1.80
N LEU A 285 -1.29 14.06 2.91
CA LEU A 285 -0.63 15.20 3.58
C LEU A 285 0.43 14.77 4.60
N ARG A 286 1.07 13.62 4.37
CA ARG A 286 2.06 13.02 5.30
C ARG A 286 3.15 14.03 5.62
N ARG A 287 3.42 14.23 6.92
CA ARG A 287 4.44 15.18 7.42
C ARG A 287 4.22 16.63 7.00
N SER A 288 3.00 17.02 6.66
CA SER A 288 2.67 18.36 6.18
C SER A 288 2.04 19.21 7.27
N HIS A 289 2.34 20.50 7.21
CA HIS A 289 1.70 21.52 8.02
C HIS A 289 0.32 21.84 7.41
N VAL A 290 -0.74 21.88 8.21
CA VAL A 290 -2.08 22.27 7.78
C VAL A 290 -2.64 23.34 8.72
N GLU A 291 -2.91 24.50 8.14
CA GLU A 291 -3.56 25.64 8.77
C GLU A 291 -4.99 25.76 8.24
N LEU A 292 -5.96 25.85 9.16
CA LEU A 292 -7.35 26.09 8.81
C LEU A 292 -7.62 27.60 8.89
N GLY A 293 -8.15 28.15 7.80
CA GLY A 293 -8.61 29.53 7.75
C GLY A 293 -9.81 29.80 8.64
N LEU A 294 -10.03 31.08 8.97
CA LEU A 294 -11.17 31.52 9.79
C LEU A 294 -12.54 31.18 9.18
N GLN A 295 -12.60 30.99 7.87
CA GLN A 295 -13.81 30.67 7.12
C GLN A 295 -13.99 29.17 6.88
N ASN A 296 -13.14 28.29 7.44
CA ASN A 296 -13.27 26.86 7.22
C ASN A 296 -14.49 26.28 7.99
N GLU A 297 -15.50 25.84 7.24
CA GLU A 297 -16.73 25.27 7.79
C GLU A 297 -16.69 23.74 7.92
N GLU A 298 -15.78 23.08 7.20
CA GLU A 298 -15.71 21.62 7.06
C GLU A 298 -14.87 20.90 8.11
N TYR A 299 -13.87 21.58 8.67
CA TYR A 299 -12.92 20.99 9.61
C TYR A 299 -12.81 21.82 10.88
N VAL A 300 -12.24 21.19 11.91
CA VAL A 300 -11.89 21.85 13.15
C VAL A 300 -10.55 21.31 13.62
N LYS A 301 -9.69 22.22 14.08
CA LYS A 301 -8.38 21.89 14.63
C LYS A 301 -8.43 22.04 16.14
N VAL A 302 -8.10 20.97 16.87
CA VAL A 302 -8.01 20.93 18.33
C VAL A 302 -6.59 20.54 18.70
N GLY A 303 -5.82 21.50 19.22
CA GLY A 303 -4.36 21.34 19.33
C GLY A 303 -3.74 21.20 17.94
N ASP A 304 -2.98 20.14 17.71
CA ASP A 304 -2.40 19.84 16.39
C ASP A 304 -3.28 18.89 15.56
N ILE A 305 -4.40 18.40 16.10
CA ILE A 305 -5.21 17.37 15.44
C ILE A 305 -6.35 18.03 14.69
N ILE A 306 -6.50 17.65 13.42
CA ILE A 306 -7.58 18.08 12.52
C ILE A 306 -8.65 16.99 12.49
N TYR A 307 -9.88 17.42 12.69
CA TYR A 307 -11.08 16.61 12.67
C TYR A 307 -12.06 17.14 11.60
N SER A 308 -13.01 16.30 11.20
CA SER A 308 -14.25 16.77 10.56
C SER A 308 -15.00 17.72 11.50
N LYS A 309 -15.79 18.65 10.96
CA LYS A 309 -16.52 19.65 11.76
C LYS A 309 -17.42 19.04 12.82
N ASP A 310 -18.04 17.92 12.48
CA ASP A 310 -18.93 17.15 13.36
C ASP A 310 -18.16 16.30 14.40
N MET A 311 -16.83 16.34 14.38
CA MET A 311 -15.92 15.61 15.26
C MET A 311 -16.07 14.07 15.19
N THR A 312 -16.59 13.54 14.07
CA THR A 312 -16.75 12.10 13.86
C THR A 312 -15.56 11.44 13.18
N GLU A 313 -14.72 12.20 12.47
CA GLU A 313 -13.52 11.71 11.80
C GLU A 313 -12.28 12.46 12.31
N LEU A 314 -11.23 11.71 12.64
CA LEU A 314 -9.90 12.24 12.93
C LEU A 314 -9.05 12.09 11.68
N LEU A 315 -8.64 13.21 11.09
CA LEU A 315 -8.14 13.25 9.72
C LEU A 315 -6.60 13.35 9.66
N HIS A 316 -5.97 14.17 10.51
CA HIS A 316 -4.54 14.46 10.43
C HIS A 316 -3.97 15.07 11.73
N CYS A 317 -2.78 14.65 12.19
CA CYS A 317 -1.94 15.45 13.11
C CYS A 317 -1.03 16.34 12.29
N ASP A 318 -1.18 17.64 12.52
CA ASP A 318 -0.37 18.68 11.95
C ASP A 318 1.12 18.56 12.33
N TYR A 319 2.01 18.75 11.36
CA TYR A 319 3.45 18.79 11.55
C TYR A 319 3.93 20.24 11.61
N THR A 320 4.45 20.68 12.75
CA THR A 320 4.98 22.04 12.84
C THR A 320 6.37 22.16 12.22
N SER A 321 6.82 23.39 12.01
CA SER A 321 8.10 23.76 11.39
C SER A 321 9.35 23.18 12.07
N THR A 322 9.21 22.59 13.26
CA THR A 322 10.28 21.88 13.97
C THR A 322 10.48 20.42 13.51
N GLY A 323 9.62 19.91 12.63
CA GLY A 323 9.73 18.58 12.04
C GLY A 323 9.16 17.44 12.91
N ASN A 324 8.48 17.78 14.01
CA ASN A 324 7.73 16.86 14.87
C ASN A 324 6.27 17.37 15.02
N CYS A 325 5.29 16.46 15.12
CA CYS A 325 3.96 16.78 15.68
C CYS A 325 4.21 17.23 17.14
N GLU A 326 3.83 18.47 17.50
CA GLU A 326 4.05 19.05 18.83
C GLU A 326 3.20 18.37 19.92
N THR A 327 2.27 17.51 19.49
CA THR A 327 1.48 16.64 20.35
C THR A 327 2.41 15.66 21.05
N ALA A 328 2.91 16.10 22.20
CA ALA A 328 3.77 15.34 23.07
C ALA A 328 2.98 14.76 24.24
N GLY A 329 3.32 13.53 24.63
CA GLY A 329 2.71 12.86 25.77
C GLY A 329 1.43 12.10 25.40
N LYS A 330 0.37 12.29 26.19
CA LYS A 330 -0.85 11.49 26.12
C LYS A 330 -1.89 12.10 25.17
N VAL A 331 -2.32 11.33 24.18
CA VAL A 331 -3.42 11.67 23.27
C VAL A 331 -4.70 10.97 23.69
N LEU A 332 -5.73 11.77 23.98
CA LEU A 332 -7.09 11.32 24.26
C LEU A 332 -7.97 11.62 23.04
N ILE A 333 -8.36 10.57 22.33
CA ILE A 333 -9.28 10.73 21.19
C ILE A 333 -10.71 10.91 21.75
N PRO A 334 -11.47 11.94 21.32
CA PRO A 334 -12.83 12.16 21.81
C PRO A 334 -13.82 11.03 21.48
N ASP A 335 -14.77 10.77 22.38
CA ASP A 335 -15.84 9.75 22.20
C ASP A 335 -16.81 10.03 21.03
N THR A 336 -16.71 11.21 20.41
CA THR A 336 -17.44 11.55 19.18
C THR A 336 -16.86 10.85 17.96
N VAL A 337 -15.54 10.59 17.98
CA VAL A 337 -14.79 10.05 16.83
C VAL A 337 -15.23 8.61 16.56
N LYS A 338 -15.54 8.32 15.30
CA LYS A 338 -15.92 7.02 14.75
C LYS A 338 -14.83 6.44 13.87
N ILE A 339 -14.06 7.29 13.19
CA ILE A 339 -13.05 6.90 12.20
C ILE A 339 -11.75 7.65 12.48
N ILE A 340 -10.63 6.92 12.46
CA ILE A 340 -9.28 7.50 12.39
C ILE A 340 -8.77 7.25 10.97
N ALA A 341 -8.47 8.32 10.23
CA ALA A 341 -8.12 8.24 8.81
C ALA A 341 -6.76 7.55 8.55
N GLU A 342 -6.52 7.17 7.29
CA GLU A 342 -5.22 6.66 6.85
C GLU A 342 -4.11 7.69 7.13
N SER A 343 -2.98 7.22 7.67
CA SER A 343 -1.82 8.05 7.99
C SER A 343 -2.07 9.22 8.96
N ALA A 344 -3.20 9.28 9.66
CA ALA A 344 -3.59 10.44 10.48
C ALA A 344 -2.52 10.88 11.50
N PHE A 345 -1.83 9.96 12.16
CA PHE A 345 -0.71 10.22 13.07
C PHE A 345 0.63 9.71 12.53
N GLU A 346 0.77 9.45 11.23
CA GLU A 346 2.01 8.90 10.67
C GLU A 346 3.20 9.85 10.98
N TYR A 347 4.25 9.34 11.65
CA TYR A 347 5.45 10.01 12.18
C TYR A 347 5.33 10.77 13.52
N CYS A 348 4.23 10.65 14.28
CA CYS A 348 4.02 11.42 15.51
C CYS A 348 4.86 10.90 16.68
N ARG A 349 6.16 11.20 16.66
CA ARG A 349 7.16 10.64 17.59
C ARG A 349 7.10 11.20 19.02
N GLY A 350 6.41 12.32 19.24
CA GLY A 350 6.25 12.93 20.56
C GLY A 350 5.20 12.23 21.44
N ILE A 351 4.31 11.44 20.84
CA ILE A 351 3.22 10.77 21.56
C ILE A 351 3.79 9.60 22.36
N THR A 352 3.46 9.53 23.65
CA THR A 352 3.88 8.45 24.56
C THR A 352 2.73 7.54 24.98
N GLU A 353 1.49 8.03 24.94
CA GLU A 353 0.30 7.26 25.28
C GLU A 353 -0.85 7.61 24.33
N ILE A 354 -1.57 6.59 23.85
CA ILE A 354 -2.76 6.75 22.99
C ILE A 354 -3.95 6.03 23.62
N VAL A 355 -5.06 6.72 23.76
CA VAL A 355 -6.35 6.14 24.18
C VAL A 355 -7.35 6.29 23.05
N ILE A 356 -7.67 5.17 22.39
CA ILE A 356 -8.72 5.10 21.37
C ILE A 356 -10.03 4.69 22.08
N PRO A 357 -11.09 5.52 22.05
CA PRO A 357 -12.33 5.25 22.77
C PRO A 357 -13.18 4.17 22.11
N ASP A 358 -14.16 3.65 22.86
CA ASP A 358 -15.13 2.63 22.41
C ASP A 358 -16.02 3.13 21.24
N SER A 359 -16.05 4.43 20.97
CA SER A 359 -16.80 5.01 19.85
C SER A 359 -16.18 4.74 18.48
N VAL A 360 -14.87 4.46 18.42
CA VAL A 360 -14.14 4.26 17.17
C VAL A 360 -14.46 2.89 16.59
N ALA A 361 -14.93 2.87 15.34
CA ALA A 361 -15.25 1.67 14.59
C ALA A 361 -14.12 1.28 13.62
N GLU A 362 -13.34 2.26 13.14
CA GLU A 362 -12.34 2.07 12.10
C GLU A 362 -11.05 2.85 12.41
N VAL A 363 -9.92 2.15 12.28
CA VAL A 363 -8.57 2.74 12.27
C VAL A 363 -7.95 2.50 10.90
N GLY A 364 -7.60 3.57 10.20
CA GLY A 364 -7.11 3.54 8.84
C GLY A 364 -5.73 2.89 8.70
N ARG A 365 -5.35 2.61 7.45
CA ARG A 365 -4.01 2.13 7.08
C ARG A 365 -2.94 3.09 7.60
N HIS A 366 -1.81 2.58 8.08
CA HIS A 366 -0.67 3.42 8.53
C HIS A 366 -1.01 4.51 9.57
N ALA A 367 -2.19 4.47 10.22
CA ALA A 367 -2.70 5.57 11.03
C ALA A 367 -1.72 6.04 12.13
N PHE A 368 -0.97 5.13 12.76
CA PHE A 368 0.03 5.43 13.80
C PHE A 368 1.43 4.97 13.41
N ARG A 369 1.70 4.85 12.11
CA ARG A 369 2.98 4.40 11.60
C ARG A 369 4.11 5.36 12.03
N PHE A 370 5.27 4.84 12.43
CA PHE A 370 6.41 5.64 12.93
C PHE A 370 6.10 6.53 14.16
N CYS A 371 5.08 6.17 14.95
CA CYS A 371 4.87 6.74 16.28
C CYS A 371 5.80 6.05 17.29
N ASP A 372 7.12 6.21 17.09
CA ASP A 372 8.16 5.43 17.76
C ASP A 372 8.12 5.57 19.31
N GLY A 373 7.64 6.69 19.84
CA GLY A 373 7.61 7.01 21.27
C GLY A 373 6.43 6.45 22.06
N VAL A 374 5.44 5.82 21.40
CA VAL A 374 4.24 5.33 22.09
C VAL A 374 4.58 4.10 22.91
N GLU A 375 4.55 4.24 24.23
CA GLU A 375 4.81 3.18 25.20
C GLU A 375 3.53 2.41 25.55
N LYS A 376 2.39 3.10 25.55
CA LYS A 376 1.08 2.57 25.97
C LYS A 376 0.00 2.92 24.96
N MET A 377 -0.79 1.91 24.57
CA MET A 377 -1.93 2.10 23.69
C MET A 377 -3.13 1.31 24.20
N THR A 378 -4.28 1.98 24.31
CA THR A 378 -5.56 1.34 24.62
C THR A 378 -6.46 1.40 23.40
N LEU A 379 -6.98 0.23 22.98
CA LEU A 379 -7.93 0.10 21.89
C LEU A 379 -9.37 0.01 22.40
N GLY A 380 -10.28 0.76 21.77
CA GLY A 380 -11.71 0.71 22.05
C GLY A 380 -12.31 -0.66 21.74
N LYS A 381 -13.29 -1.08 22.55
CA LYS A 381 -13.89 -2.43 22.50
C LYS A 381 -14.81 -2.68 21.31
N HIS A 382 -15.08 -1.68 20.49
CA HIS A 382 -16.00 -1.77 19.35
C HIS A 382 -15.34 -1.52 18.00
N ILE A 383 -14.00 -1.46 17.96
CA ILE A 383 -13.24 -1.36 16.71
C ILE A 383 -13.54 -2.61 15.86
N LYS A 384 -14.05 -2.39 14.66
CA LYS A 384 -14.38 -3.44 13.69
C LYS A 384 -13.24 -3.69 12.71
N HIS A 385 -12.50 -2.62 12.36
CA HIS A 385 -11.44 -2.67 11.38
C HIS A 385 -10.18 -1.96 11.89
N LEU A 386 -9.06 -2.66 11.78
CA LEU A 386 -7.71 -2.14 11.93
C LEU A 386 -7.03 -2.25 10.56
N GLY A 387 -6.69 -1.11 9.96
CA GLY A 387 -6.09 -1.05 8.63
C GLY A 387 -4.67 -1.62 8.60
N HIS A 388 -4.24 -2.03 7.42
CA HIS A 388 -2.91 -2.58 7.19
C HIS A 388 -1.81 -1.66 7.74
N GLU A 389 -0.89 -2.23 8.51
CA GLU A 389 0.28 -1.57 9.11
C GLU A 389 -0.07 -0.31 9.92
N CYS A 390 -1.27 -0.24 10.50
CA CYS A 390 -1.69 0.91 11.29
C CYS A 390 -0.78 1.20 12.50
N PHE A 391 -0.01 0.22 12.98
CA PHE A 391 0.92 0.33 14.10
C PHE A 391 2.39 0.03 13.69
N GLU A 392 2.74 0.16 12.41
CA GLU A 392 4.10 -0.13 11.94
C GLU A 392 5.15 0.81 12.56
N TYR A 393 6.30 0.28 12.97
CA TYR A 393 7.39 1.03 13.62
C TYR A 393 7.04 1.69 14.97
N MET A 394 6.02 1.24 15.69
CA MET A 394 5.81 1.64 17.10
C MET A 394 6.84 0.94 18.00
N LYS A 395 8.08 1.44 18.00
CA LYS A 395 9.24 0.75 18.59
C LYS A 395 9.17 0.57 20.10
N SER A 396 8.60 1.55 20.82
CA SER A 396 8.49 1.53 22.29
C SER A 396 7.21 0.87 22.82
N LEU A 397 6.29 0.42 21.94
CA LEU A 397 5.05 -0.22 22.37
C LEU A 397 5.38 -1.61 22.92
N THR A 398 5.01 -1.87 24.18
CA THR A 398 5.37 -3.13 24.87
C THR A 398 4.26 -4.18 24.89
N GLU A 399 3.01 -3.72 24.87
CA GLU A 399 1.82 -4.56 24.94
C GLU A 399 0.73 -4.05 23.98
N LEU A 400 -0.05 -4.99 23.45
CA LEU A 400 -1.19 -4.70 22.59
C LEU A 400 -2.34 -5.68 22.87
N ASP A 401 -3.50 -5.15 23.26
CA ASP A 401 -4.73 -5.92 23.46
C ASP A 401 -5.71 -5.67 22.32
N ILE A 402 -5.86 -6.65 21.41
CA ILE A 402 -6.73 -6.56 20.23
C ILE A 402 -8.17 -6.90 20.65
N PRO A 403 -9.14 -5.99 20.45
CA PRO A 403 -10.51 -6.18 20.90
C PRO A 403 -11.23 -7.28 20.10
N GLY A 404 -12.12 -8.01 20.78
CA GLY A 404 -12.88 -9.13 20.21
C GLY A 404 -13.84 -8.75 19.08
N SER A 405 -14.13 -7.46 18.92
CA SER A 405 -14.95 -6.94 17.82
C SER A 405 -14.25 -6.95 16.47
N VAL A 406 -12.91 -7.08 16.43
CA VAL A 406 -12.14 -7.16 15.19
C VAL A 406 -12.35 -8.54 14.56
N THR A 407 -13.09 -8.61 13.46
CA THR A 407 -13.42 -9.91 12.83
C THR A 407 -12.20 -10.57 12.19
N ARG A 408 -11.37 -9.77 11.53
CA ARG A 408 -10.13 -10.19 10.87
C ARG A 408 -9.01 -9.25 11.26
N VAL A 409 -7.94 -9.81 11.83
CA VAL A 409 -6.70 -9.08 12.10
C VAL A 409 -5.80 -9.24 10.88
N GLU A 410 -5.56 -8.15 10.17
CA GLU A 410 -4.56 -8.09 9.10
C GLU A 410 -3.14 -7.88 9.69
N PRO A 411 -2.10 -7.92 8.87
CA PRO A 411 -0.81 -7.28 9.11
C PRO A 411 -0.89 -5.86 9.74
N ILE A 412 -1.07 -5.73 11.06
CA ILE A 412 -1.23 -4.41 11.73
C ILE A 412 0.07 -3.84 12.33
N CYS A 413 1.02 -4.70 12.73
CA CYS A 413 2.26 -4.31 13.42
C CYS A 413 3.47 -4.95 12.73
N SER A 414 4.36 -4.15 12.13
CA SER A 414 5.71 -4.58 11.70
C SER A 414 6.77 -3.71 12.38
N PHE A 415 7.99 -4.22 12.57
CA PHE A 415 9.12 -3.49 13.16
C PHE A 415 8.84 -2.86 14.55
N CYS A 416 7.95 -3.48 15.36
CA CYS A 416 7.66 -3.09 16.74
C CYS A 416 8.58 -3.84 17.70
N ASN A 417 9.81 -3.35 17.87
CA ASN A 417 10.90 -4.12 18.47
C ASN A 417 10.72 -4.45 19.97
N ASP A 418 10.03 -3.60 20.74
CA ASP A 418 9.82 -3.82 22.17
C ASP A 418 8.48 -4.51 22.48
N LEU A 419 7.67 -4.83 21.46
CA LEU A 419 6.36 -5.45 21.62
C LEU A 419 6.50 -6.92 22.00
N LYS A 420 6.31 -7.22 23.29
CA LYS A 420 6.51 -8.56 23.86
C LYS A 420 5.20 -9.33 24.03
N ASN A 421 4.11 -8.61 24.30
CA ASN A 421 2.83 -9.22 24.62
C ASN A 421 1.76 -8.73 23.65
N ILE A 422 1.23 -9.65 22.84
CA ILE A 422 0.04 -9.39 22.03
C ILE A 422 -1.06 -10.33 22.49
N LYS A 423 -2.16 -9.74 22.94
CA LYS A 423 -3.36 -10.45 23.36
C LYS A 423 -4.44 -10.30 22.29
N ILE A 424 -5.02 -11.42 21.88
CA ILE A 424 -6.11 -11.45 20.90
C ILE A 424 -7.37 -11.90 21.65
N ASN A 425 -8.37 -11.03 21.76
CA ASN A 425 -9.56 -11.33 22.56
C ASN A 425 -10.58 -12.23 21.84
N GLU A 426 -11.43 -12.88 22.64
CA GLU A 426 -12.58 -13.66 22.17
C GLU A 426 -13.49 -12.84 21.25
N GLY A 427 -13.81 -13.40 20.09
CA GLY A 427 -14.60 -12.75 19.04
C GLY A 427 -13.82 -12.57 17.73
N VAL A 428 -12.50 -12.49 17.80
CA VAL A 428 -11.63 -12.48 16.61
C VAL A 428 -11.74 -13.82 15.88
N GLN A 429 -12.11 -13.79 14.59
CA GLN A 429 -12.40 -15.00 13.81
C GLN A 429 -11.20 -15.47 12.99
N SER A 430 -10.37 -14.53 12.53
CA SER A 430 -9.19 -14.83 11.71
C SER A 430 -8.07 -13.83 11.95
N VAL A 431 -6.84 -14.32 11.85
CA VAL A 431 -5.63 -13.50 11.95
C VAL A 431 -4.72 -13.87 10.79
N ASP A 432 -4.33 -12.87 10.02
CA ASP A 432 -3.33 -12.99 8.98
C ASP A 432 -1.98 -12.63 9.57
N PHE A 433 -1.21 -13.65 9.94
CA PHE A 433 0.13 -13.44 10.46
C PHE A 433 1.21 -13.43 9.37
N SER A 434 0.86 -13.14 8.12
CA SER A 434 1.89 -12.93 7.09
C SER A 434 2.81 -11.79 7.53
N ARG A 435 4.13 -12.02 7.41
CA ARG A 435 5.31 -11.13 7.50
C ARG A 435 5.47 -10.17 8.72
N PRO A 436 4.65 -9.15 9.01
CA PRO A 436 4.70 -8.33 10.24
C PRO A 436 5.01 -9.06 11.56
N TRP A 437 4.33 -10.18 11.82
CA TRP A 437 4.49 -10.94 13.07
C TRP A 437 5.81 -11.71 13.15
N SER A 438 6.47 -12.01 12.03
CA SER A 438 7.78 -12.69 12.05
C SER A 438 8.88 -11.86 12.70
N GLN A 439 8.68 -10.54 12.80
CA GLN A 439 9.62 -9.60 13.42
C GLN A 439 9.28 -9.33 14.88
N ILE A 440 8.03 -9.55 15.28
CA ILE A 440 7.58 -9.43 16.66
C ILE A 440 7.63 -10.84 17.24
N ARG A 441 8.57 -11.13 18.13
CA ARG A 441 8.71 -12.47 18.73
C ARG A 441 8.11 -12.46 20.13
N PRO A 442 6.76 -12.49 20.28
CA PRO A 442 6.20 -12.60 21.61
C PRO A 442 6.63 -13.93 22.23
N ASP A 443 7.03 -13.90 23.49
CA ASP A 443 7.42 -15.11 24.22
C ASP A 443 6.21 -16.05 24.38
N VAL A 444 5.02 -15.45 24.57
CA VAL A 444 3.74 -16.13 24.72
C VAL A 444 2.69 -15.45 23.85
N LEU A 445 2.02 -16.22 22.99
CA LEU A 445 0.85 -15.77 22.24
C LEU A 445 -0.40 -16.49 22.75
N GLU A 446 -1.36 -15.73 23.28
CA GLU A 446 -2.67 -16.26 23.68
C GLU A 446 -3.66 -16.20 22.50
N ILE A 447 -4.20 -17.36 22.14
CA ILE A 447 -5.15 -17.54 21.04
C ILE A 447 -6.55 -17.77 21.62
N PRO A 448 -7.54 -16.94 21.27
CA PRO A 448 -8.91 -17.11 21.72
C PRO A 448 -9.58 -18.32 21.07
N SER A 449 -10.64 -18.80 21.72
CA SER A 449 -11.41 -19.96 21.30
C SER A 449 -12.07 -19.82 19.92
N THR A 450 -12.29 -18.58 19.50
CA THR A 450 -12.93 -18.24 18.23
C THR A 450 -12.06 -18.48 17.00
N ILE A 451 -10.72 -18.56 17.15
CA ILE A 451 -9.81 -18.84 16.04
C ILE A 451 -9.77 -20.34 15.76
N LYS A 452 -10.34 -20.75 14.62
CA LYS A 452 -10.49 -22.17 14.25
C LYS A 452 -9.49 -22.67 13.20
N ALA A 453 -8.75 -21.77 12.56
CA ALA A 453 -7.79 -22.13 11.55
C ALA A 453 -6.65 -21.12 11.47
N PHE A 454 -5.48 -21.58 11.05
CA PHE A 454 -4.31 -20.74 10.80
C PHE A 454 -3.86 -20.80 9.35
N THR A 455 -3.31 -19.68 8.87
CA THR A 455 -2.57 -19.66 7.61
C THR A 455 -1.22 -20.36 7.81
N LYS A 456 -0.70 -21.03 6.78
CA LYS A 456 0.63 -21.64 6.81
C LYS A 456 1.70 -20.56 7.07
N ARG A 457 2.76 -20.89 7.83
CA ARG A 457 3.89 -19.99 8.17
C ARG A 457 3.55 -18.74 8.99
N SER A 458 2.40 -18.73 9.62
CA SER A 458 1.87 -17.57 10.33
C SER A 458 2.40 -17.47 11.78
N LEU A 459 2.89 -18.55 12.38
CA LEU A 459 3.39 -18.59 13.76
C LEU A 459 4.92 -18.86 13.85
N ILE A 460 5.67 -18.60 12.79
CA ILE A 460 7.12 -18.82 12.79
C ILE A 460 7.80 -17.87 13.79
N GLY A 461 8.61 -18.44 14.69
CA GLY A 461 9.39 -17.69 15.67
C GLY A 461 8.71 -17.42 17.02
N ILE A 462 7.50 -17.95 17.24
CA ILE A 462 6.78 -17.89 18.52
C ILE A 462 7.17 -19.10 19.39
N HIS A 463 7.60 -18.85 20.63
CA HIS A 463 8.02 -19.90 21.55
C HIS A 463 6.83 -20.63 22.20
N THR A 464 5.88 -19.89 22.80
CA THR A 464 4.73 -20.48 23.49
C THR A 464 3.41 -20.03 22.86
N VAL A 465 2.49 -20.99 22.59
CA VAL A 465 1.14 -20.70 22.10
C VAL A 465 0.10 -21.26 23.06
N VAL A 466 -0.61 -20.38 23.75
CA VAL A 466 -1.68 -20.75 24.67
C VAL A 466 -3.01 -20.79 23.90
N LEU A 467 -3.70 -21.92 23.92
CA LEU A 467 -5.00 -22.07 23.26
C LEU A 467 -6.13 -22.02 24.30
N HIS A 468 -7.02 -21.04 24.19
CA HIS A 468 -8.22 -20.96 25.03
C HIS A 468 -9.39 -21.77 24.44
N THR A 469 -9.11 -22.93 23.85
CA THR A 469 -10.11 -23.78 23.17
C THR A 469 -10.01 -25.24 23.61
N ASN A 470 -11.15 -25.95 23.51
CA ASN A 470 -11.24 -27.40 23.66
C ASN A 470 -10.96 -28.16 22.35
N GLU A 471 -10.71 -27.45 21.25
CA GLU A 471 -10.43 -28.02 19.94
C GLU A 471 -9.14 -27.43 19.40
N ILE A 472 -8.29 -28.26 18.80
CA ILE A 472 -7.04 -27.76 18.20
C ILE A 472 -7.38 -27.12 16.85
N PRO A 473 -7.03 -25.84 16.64
CA PRO A 473 -7.33 -25.16 15.39
C PRO A 473 -6.70 -25.85 14.19
N LYS A 474 -7.44 -25.89 13.08
CA LYS A 474 -6.98 -26.46 11.83
C LYS A 474 -5.69 -25.76 11.36
N ASP A 475 -4.76 -26.53 10.83
CA ASP A 475 -3.50 -26.02 10.27
C ASP A 475 -2.58 -25.29 11.29
N LEU A 476 -2.85 -25.39 12.60
CA LEU A 476 -1.99 -24.81 13.66
C LEU A 476 -0.53 -25.22 13.50
N LEU A 477 -0.28 -26.51 13.26
CA LEU A 477 1.08 -26.98 13.04
C LEU A 477 1.66 -26.44 11.72
N ALA A 478 0.91 -26.44 10.62
CA ALA A 478 1.38 -25.89 9.35
C ALA A 478 1.68 -24.38 9.41
N ALA A 479 1.08 -23.67 10.37
CA ALA A 479 1.39 -22.27 10.68
C ALA A 479 2.81 -22.08 11.20
N MET A 480 3.42 -23.09 11.79
CA MET A 480 4.68 -22.95 12.52
C MET A 480 5.93 -23.31 11.72
N HIS A 481 5.78 -23.84 10.50
CA HIS A 481 6.90 -24.37 9.73
C HIS A 481 6.99 -23.77 8.32
N ASP A 482 8.21 -23.47 7.86
CA ASP A 482 8.50 -22.98 6.51
C ASP A 482 8.66 -24.15 5.51
N TYR A 483 7.94 -24.12 4.39
CA TYR A 483 8.04 -25.13 3.34
C TYR A 483 8.63 -24.49 2.07
N GLU A 484 9.88 -24.75 1.71
CA GLU A 484 10.33 -24.28 0.38
C GLU A 484 9.56 -24.97 -0.76
N ALA A 485 9.38 -24.27 -1.87
CA ALA A 485 8.79 -24.83 -3.08
C ALA A 485 9.58 -26.09 -3.52
N PRO A 486 8.92 -27.12 -4.09
CA PRO A 486 9.60 -28.35 -4.46
C PRO A 486 10.75 -28.05 -5.42
N ALA A 487 11.93 -28.64 -5.16
CA ALA A 487 13.02 -28.59 -6.13
C ALA A 487 12.56 -29.28 -7.43
N ALA A 488 13.19 -28.94 -8.57
CA ALA A 488 12.83 -29.43 -9.91
C ALA A 488 12.79 -30.98 -10.08
N ASN A 489 13.21 -31.74 -9.07
CA ASN A 489 13.14 -33.20 -8.98
C ASN A 489 11.92 -33.73 -8.19
N GLY A 490 10.95 -32.87 -7.84
CA GLY A 490 9.76 -33.26 -7.08
C GLY A 490 10.02 -33.60 -5.60
N LYS A 491 11.24 -33.35 -5.10
CA LYS A 491 11.57 -33.50 -3.67
C LYS A 491 11.64 -32.10 -3.04
N TYR A 492 10.88 -31.92 -1.96
CA TYR A 492 10.99 -30.74 -1.11
C TYR A 492 12.39 -30.71 -0.48
N LYS A 493 13.06 -29.56 -0.58
CA LYS A 493 14.34 -29.31 0.07
C LYS A 493 14.03 -28.58 1.37
N TYR A 494 14.23 -29.23 2.50
CA TYR A 494 14.09 -28.61 3.82
C TYR A 494 15.35 -27.80 4.10
N ASN A 495 15.23 -26.48 4.14
CA ASN A 495 16.32 -25.63 4.61
C ASN A 495 16.29 -25.63 6.13
N TYR A 496 16.99 -26.58 6.75
CA TYR A 496 17.31 -26.55 8.18
C TYR A 496 18.45 -25.53 8.38
N ALA A 497 18.16 -24.25 8.16
CA ALA A 497 19.16 -23.20 8.20
C ALA A 497 19.41 -22.69 9.63
N HIS A 498 19.72 -23.58 10.57
CA HIS A 498 20.21 -23.19 11.90
C HIS A 498 21.39 -24.08 12.33
N GLU A 499 22.51 -23.97 11.61
CA GLU A 499 23.82 -24.39 12.13
C GLU A 499 24.34 -23.32 13.12
N LYS A 500 23.85 -23.39 14.37
CA LYS A 500 24.48 -22.98 15.66
C LYS A 500 23.46 -22.31 16.61
N ALA A 501 23.17 -23.02 17.72
CA ALA A 501 22.26 -22.70 18.84
C ALA A 501 20.78 -22.54 18.43
N ILE A 502 19.79 -23.15 19.10
CA ILE A 502 19.37 -22.84 20.48
C ILE A 502 18.68 -24.07 21.11
N ILE A 503 18.91 -24.29 22.40
CA ILE A 503 18.09 -25.18 23.23
C ILE A 503 16.84 -24.40 23.64
N SER A 504 15.79 -24.57 22.82
CA SER A 504 14.37 -24.74 23.15
C SER A 504 13.46 -24.16 22.05
N GLU A 505 13.30 -24.90 20.95
CA GLU A 505 12.25 -24.66 19.96
C GLU A 505 11.05 -25.59 20.22
N VAL A 506 10.46 -25.50 21.41
CA VAL A 506 9.33 -26.33 21.83
C VAL A 506 8.06 -25.48 21.87
N LEU A 507 7.06 -25.88 21.10
CA LEU A 507 5.72 -25.34 21.24
C LEU A 507 5.05 -25.95 22.47
N CYS A 508 4.66 -25.10 23.42
CA CYS A 508 3.78 -25.48 24.52
C CYS A 508 2.35 -25.03 24.22
N ILE A 509 1.46 -25.99 23.93
CA ILE A 509 0.02 -25.78 23.80
C ILE A 509 -0.65 -26.00 25.16
N LYS A 510 -1.11 -24.93 25.80
CA LYS A 510 -1.93 -25.03 27.02
C LYS A 510 -3.39 -25.23 26.62
N THR A 511 -4.00 -26.33 27.07
CA THR A 511 -5.44 -26.62 26.94
C THR A 511 -6.10 -26.63 28.32
N PRO A 512 -7.45 -26.64 28.41
CA PRO A 512 -8.13 -26.73 29.71
C PRO A 512 -7.82 -28.00 30.53
N ARG A 513 -7.26 -29.05 29.90
CA ARG A 513 -6.99 -30.33 30.57
C ARG A 513 -5.52 -30.61 30.85
N ARG A 514 -4.60 -30.08 30.03
CA ARG A 514 -3.14 -30.32 30.14
C ARG A 514 -2.35 -29.42 29.20
N ARG A 515 -1.02 -29.41 29.38
CA ARG A 515 -0.09 -28.88 28.39
C ARG A 515 0.35 -29.96 27.42
N ILE A 516 0.53 -29.60 26.15
CA ILE A 516 1.03 -30.47 25.10
C ILE A 516 2.31 -29.84 24.56
N TYR A 517 3.40 -30.60 24.55
CA TYR A 517 4.71 -30.15 24.11
C TYR A 517 5.04 -30.74 22.74
N ILE A 518 5.45 -29.91 21.78
CA ILE A 518 5.70 -30.33 20.40
C ILE A 518 7.03 -29.73 19.91
N PRO A 519 7.90 -30.50 19.23
CA PRO A 519 9.12 -29.94 18.62
C PRO A 519 8.76 -29.02 17.45
N ALA A 520 9.44 -27.87 17.33
CA ALA A 520 9.30 -27.00 16.15
C ALA A 520 9.92 -27.63 14.88
N GLU A 521 11.01 -28.41 15.02
CA GLU A 521 11.77 -28.96 13.88
C GLU A 521 11.52 -30.46 13.62
N ALA A 522 10.27 -30.92 13.63
CA ALA A 522 10.01 -32.30 13.18
C ALA A 522 10.02 -32.40 11.65
N THR A 523 10.58 -33.49 11.12
CA THR A 523 10.55 -33.74 9.67
C THR A 523 9.12 -33.93 9.18
N ASP A 524 8.79 -33.45 7.97
CA ASP A 524 7.46 -33.49 7.34
C ASP A 524 6.61 -34.70 7.67
N ARG A 525 7.12 -35.92 7.48
CA ARG A 525 6.34 -37.14 7.71
C ARG A 525 5.88 -37.28 9.16
N ASN A 526 6.73 -36.94 10.12
CA ASN A 526 6.39 -37.02 11.54
C ASN A 526 5.53 -35.83 11.96
N PHE A 527 5.74 -34.67 11.34
CA PHE A 527 4.92 -33.49 11.56
C PHE A 527 3.49 -33.68 11.07
N ASP A 528 3.31 -34.27 9.89
CA ASP A 528 2.00 -34.65 9.36
C ASP A 528 1.29 -35.65 10.29
N ILE A 529 2.03 -36.63 10.83
CA ILE A 529 1.50 -37.57 11.83
C ILE A 529 1.09 -36.82 13.10
N MET A 530 1.92 -35.92 13.63
CA MET A 530 1.56 -35.14 14.82
C MET A 530 0.36 -34.23 14.56
N ASN A 531 0.31 -33.55 13.41
CA ASN A 531 -0.79 -32.70 13.00
C ASN A 531 -2.08 -33.51 12.90
N ASP A 532 -2.02 -34.66 12.26
CA ASP A 532 -3.15 -35.56 12.14
C ASP A 532 -3.57 -36.14 13.51
N LEU A 533 -2.64 -36.49 14.41
CA LEU A 533 -2.97 -36.91 15.78
C LEU A 533 -3.66 -35.78 16.57
N LEU A 534 -3.17 -34.54 16.45
CA LEU A 534 -3.78 -33.38 17.11
C LEU A 534 -5.15 -33.06 16.52
N ASN A 535 -5.32 -33.14 15.20
CA ASN A 535 -6.61 -32.92 14.54
C ASN A 535 -7.60 -34.06 14.84
N ARG A 536 -7.16 -35.31 14.92
CA ARG A 536 -8.02 -36.48 15.20
C ARG A 536 -8.42 -36.60 16.66
N TYR A 537 -7.49 -36.36 17.58
CA TYR A 537 -7.70 -36.63 19.00
C TYR A 537 -7.86 -35.36 19.84
N GLY A 538 -7.49 -34.18 19.34
CA GLY A 538 -7.68 -32.90 20.03
C GLY A 538 -7.07 -32.89 21.43
N VAL A 539 -7.87 -32.53 22.44
CA VAL A 539 -7.48 -32.55 23.87
C VAL A 539 -7.08 -33.93 24.38
N TYR A 540 -7.43 -35.00 23.66
CA TYR A 540 -7.05 -36.40 23.94
C TYR A 540 -5.82 -36.85 23.18
N ALA A 541 -5.07 -35.92 22.60
CA ALA A 541 -3.78 -36.21 22.01
C ALA A 541 -2.91 -37.10 22.94
N PRO A 542 -1.97 -37.89 22.40
CA PRO A 542 -1.03 -38.64 23.22
C PRO A 542 -0.27 -37.71 24.18
N ALA A 543 0.11 -38.19 25.37
CA ALA A 543 0.97 -37.42 26.27
C ALA A 543 2.40 -37.32 25.71
N ASN A 544 2.88 -38.42 25.13
CA ASN A 544 4.20 -38.53 24.52
C ASN A 544 4.19 -38.12 23.04
N PHE A 545 4.60 -36.89 22.75
CA PHE A 545 4.90 -36.45 21.39
C PHE A 545 6.38 -36.57 21.05
N PHE A 546 7.28 -36.63 22.05
CA PHE A 546 8.71 -36.73 21.79
C PHE A 546 9.12 -38.03 21.06
N GLN A 547 8.30 -39.09 21.12
CA GLN A 547 8.53 -40.32 20.33
C GLN A 547 8.57 -40.05 18.82
N TYR A 548 7.89 -39.00 18.34
CA TYR A 548 7.87 -38.59 16.93
C TYR A 548 9.06 -37.70 16.55
N CYS A 549 9.93 -37.36 17.50
CA CYS A 549 11.19 -36.68 17.21
C CYS A 549 12.22 -37.64 16.63
N ARG A 550 13.19 -37.12 15.87
CA ARG A 550 14.25 -37.94 15.25
C ARG A 550 15.56 -37.90 16.04
N THR A 551 15.98 -36.73 16.47
CA THR A 551 17.29 -36.56 17.11
C THR A 551 17.17 -36.65 18.62
N THR A 552 18.23 -37.13 19.26
CA THR A 552 18.36 -37.09 20.73
C THR A 552 18.25 -35.66 21.26
N ARG A 553 18.79 -34.69 20.51
CA ARG A 553 18.73 -33.24 20.81
C ARG A 553 17.30 -32.69 20.87
N GLN A 554 16.37 -33.22 20.08
CA GLN A 554 14.94 -32.87 20.13
C GLN A 554 14.20 -33.60 21.24
N LYS A 555 14.52 -34.89 21.43
CA LYS A 555 13.82 -35.77 22.37
C LYS A 555 14.07 -35.40 23.83
N LEU A 556 15.30 -35.01 24.17
CA LEU A 556 15.70 -34.78 25.55
C LEU A 556 14.98 -33.57 26.18
N PRO A 557 14.96 -32.37 25.56
CA PRO A 557 14.21 -31.23 26.09
C PRO A 557 12.71 -31.51 26.23
N LEU A 558 12.10 -32.14 25.23
CA LEU A 558 10.68 -32.49 25.27
C LEU A 558 10.35 -33.53 26.34
N ALA A 559 11.18 -34.57 26.47
CA ALA A 559 10.98 -35.58 27.51
C ALA A 559 11.10 -34.96 28.91
N PHE A 560 12.00 -33.99 29.09
CA PHE A 560 12.13 -33.26 30.35
C PHE A 560 10.90 -32.39 30.65
N MET A 561 10.41 -31.63 29.67
CA MET A 561 9.19 -30.82 29.81
C MET A 561 7.94 -31.68 30.07
N GLU A 562 7.72 -32.73 29.29
CA GLU A 562 6.59 -33.66 29.50
C GLU A 562 6.70 -34.41 30.84
N TRP A 563 7.93 -34.70 31.29
CA TRP A 563 8.15 -35.32 32.60
C TRP A 563 7.77 -34.37 33.74
N GLN A 564 8.20 -33.11 33.71
CA GLN A 564 7.81 -32.11 34.70
C GLN A 564 6.29 -31.92 34.79
N ASP A 565 5.62 -31.93 33.64
CA ASP A 565 4.19 -31.61 33.58
C ASP A 565 3.27 -32.83 33.82
N VAL A 566 3.61 -33.99 33.27
CA VAL A 566 2.70 -35.15 33.22
C VAL A 566 3.30 -36.39 33.91
N HIS A 567 4.59 -36.36 34.26
CA HIS A 567 5.30 -37.44 34.96
C HIS A 567 5.19 -38.80 34.24
N GLU A 568 5.13 -38.80 32.90
CA GLU A 568 4.86 -40.01 32.13
C GLU A 568 5.96 -41.07 32.27
N THR A 569 5.58 -42.34 32.45
CA THR A 569 6.54 -43.45 32.61
C THR A 569 7.47 -43.61 31.40
N GLN A 570 7.02 -43.28 30.20
CA GLN A 570 7.83 -43.38 28.98
C GLN A 570 8.92 -42.31 28.91
N THR A 571 8.63 -41.06 29.27
CA THR A 571 9.62 -39.98 29.36
C THR A 571 10.66 -40.31 30.44
N GLN A 572 10.21 -40.81 31.60
CA GLN A 572 11.10 -41.31 32.66
C GLN A 572 12.04 -42.40 32.15
N ASN A 573 11.51 -43.41 31.46
CA ASN A 573 12.32 -44.50 30.93
C ASN A 573 13.30 -44.03 29.84
N TYR A 574 12.88 -43.07 29.01
CA TYR A 574 13.76 -42.48 27.99
C TYR A 574 14.91 -41.69 28.61
N ILE A 575 14.62 -40.80 29.56
CA ILE A 575 15.64 -40.03 30.27
C ILE A 575 16.58 -40.98 31.01
N ARG A 576 16.05 -41.97 31.75
CA ARG A 576 16.84 -42.98 32.47
C ARG A 576 17.82 -43.74 31.58
N ARG A 577 17.42 -44.09 30.35
CA ARG A 577 18.24 -44.83 29.39
C ARG A 577 19.34 -43.99 28.74
N ASN A 578 19.17 -42.67 28.70
CA ASN A 578 20.10 -41.74 28.05
C ASN A 578 20.90 -40.87 29.05
N ARG A 579 20.86 -41.17 30.35
CA ARG A 579 21.41 -40.32 31.43
C ARG A 579 22.86 -39.87 31.24
N LYS A 580 23.78 -40.80 30.98
CA LYS A 580 25.22 -40.48 30.84
C LYS A 580 25.47 -39.45 29.73
N ARG A 581 24.80 -39.64 28.59
CA ARG A 581 24.88 -38.73 27.45
C ARG A 581 24.21 -37.39 27.77
N LEU A 582 23.07 -37.39 28.45
CA LEU A 582 22.37 -36.17 28.83
C LEU A 582 23.19 -35.31 29.81
N ILE A 583 23.85 -35.92 30.79
CA ILE A 583 24.75 -35.20 31.71
C ILE A 583 25.88 -34.53 30.91
N GLN A 584 26.51 -35.28 30.01
CA GLN A 584 27.57 -34.76 29.15
C GLN A 584 27.08 -33.61 28.23
N ASP A 585 25.96 -33.81 27.53
CA ASP A 585 25.37 -32.80 26.63
C ASP A 585 25.00 -31.52 27.41
N LEU A 586 24.47 -31.62 28.64
CA LEU A 586 24.16 -30.46 29.49
C LEU A 586 25.40 -29.67 29.90
N ILE A 587 26.52 -30.35 30.20
CA ILE A 587 27.78 -29.71 30.58
C ILE A 587 28.43 -29.05 29.35
N GLU A 588 28.49 -29.76 28.22
CA GLU A 588 29.08 -29.26 26.97
C GLU A 588 28.32 -28.05 26.39
N GLU A 589 27.00 -28.00 26.57
CA GLU A 589 26.13 -26.88 26.12
C GLU A 589 25.97 -25.78 27.19
N ASN A 590 26.74 -25.85 28.29
CA ASN A 590 26.73 -24.89 29.40
C ASN A 590 25.36 -24.67 30.09
N MET A 591 24.55 -25.72 30.24
CA MET A 591 23.20 -25.67 30.80
C MET A 591 23.15 -26.02 32.29
N GLU A 592 23.70 -25.17 33.14
CA GLU A 592 23.79 -25.43 34.59
C GLU A 592 22.43 -25.65 35.27
N ASP A 593 21.42 -24.83 34.95
CA ASP A 593 20.07 -24.92 35.54
C ASP A 593 19.40 -26.28 35.26
N GLY A 594 19.61 -26.84 34.06
CA GLY A 594 19.06 -28.14 33.68
C GLY A 594 19.67 -29.29 34.48
N LEU A 595 20.97 -29.21 34.79
CA LEU A 595 21.68 -30.19 35.58
C LEU A 595 21.25 -30.16 37.06
N VAL A 596 21.12 -28.96 37.64
CA VAL A 596 20.61 -28.76 39.01
C VAL A 596 19.19 -29.29 39.15
N MET A 597 18.32 -28.99 38.18
CA MET A 597 16.93 -29.41 38.22
C MET A 597 16.79 -30.93 38.14
N ALA A 598 17.53 -31.58 37.23
CA ALA A 598 17.52 -33.04 37.12
C ALA A 598 18.05 -33.75 38.39
N LEU A 599 18.96 -33.12 39.15
CA LEU A 599 19.39 -33.61 40.46
C LEU A 599 18.32 -33.43 41.54
N LYS A 600 17.71 -32.23 41.62
CA LYS A 600 16.57 -31.93 42.52
C LYS A 600 15.45 -32.94 42.39
N ASP A 601 15.16 -33.28 41.15
CA ASP A 601 14.05 -34.14 40.75
C ASP A 601 14.37 -35.64 40.81
N GLY A 602 15.58 -36.01 41.25
CA GLY A 602 16.02 -37.39 41.38
C GLY A 602 16.15 -38.14 40.05
N ILE A 603 16.17 -37.40 38.94
CA ILE A 603 16.38 -37.92 37.60
C ILE A 603 17.81 -38.44 37.48
N PHE A 604 18.77 -37.62 37.93
CA PHE A 604 20.16 -38.00 38.12
C PHE A 604 20.45 -38.26 39.60
N GLN A 605 21.26 -39.27 39.87
CA GLN A 605 21.83 -39.50 41.18
C GLN A 605 23.14 -38.73 41.30
N ALA A 606 23.43 -38.20 42.48
CA ALA A 606 24.63 -37.42 42.70
C ALA A 606 25.92 -38.22 42.41
N ASN A 607 25.86 -39.54 42.63
CA ASN A 607 26.92 -40.50 42.31
C ASN A 607 27.19 -40.59 40.80
N GLU A 608 26.18 -40.35 39.96
CA GLU A 608 26.30 -40.39 38.49
C GLU A 608 26.95 -39.10 37.94
N ILE A 609 26.83 -37.97 38.66
CA ILE A 609 27.46 -36.68 38.32
C ILE A 609 28.94 -36.67 38.67
N LYS A 610 29.34 -37.44 39.69
CA LYS A 610 30.72 -37.49 40.21
C LYS A 610 31.75 -37.81 39.12
N ASP A 611 31.38 -38.66 38.16
CA ASP A 611 32.22 -39.03 37.01
C ASP A 611 32.48 -37.84 36.05
N TYR A 612 31.80 -36.70 36.23
CA TYR A 612 31.83 -35.53 35.35
C TYR A 612 32.29 -34.24 36.06
N TYR A 613 32.77 -34.31 37.31
CA TYR A 613 33.18 -33.12 38.07
C TYR A 613 34.27 -32.27 37.39
N ASP A 614 35.25 -32.90 36.75
CA ASP A 614 36.30 -32.18 36.02
C ASP A 614 35.69 -31.36 34.87
N MET A 615 34.73 -31.93 34.13
CA MET A 615 34.03 -31.23 33.05
C MET A 615 33.14 -30.09 33.57
N ILE A 616 32.51 -30.29 34.73
CA ILE A 616 31.66 -29.29 35.40
C ILE A 616 32.51 -28.11 35.90
N GLU A 617 33.71 -28.39 36.41
CA GLU A 617 34.69 -27.37 36.80
C GLU A 617 35.21 -26.59 35.59
N ASP A 618 35.54 -27.29 34.50
CA ASP A 618 35.99 -26.66 33.24
C ASP A 618 34.89 -25.78 32.61
N ALA A 619 33.62 -26.11 32.83
CA ALA A 619 32.46 -25.34 32.38
C ALA A 619 32.00 -24.25 33.38
N ASP A 620 32.70 -24.06 34.51
CA ASP A 620 32.37 -23.10 35.59
C ASP A 620 30.95 -23.26 36.21
N MET A 621 30.45 -24.49 36.28
CA MET A 621 29.12 -24.81 36.82
C MET A 621 29.14 -25.04 38.35
N GLN A 622 29.39 -23.97 39.10
CA GLN A 622 29.59 -24.02 40.56
C GLN A 622 28.34 -24.43 41.35
N ILE A 623 27.14 -24.04 40.92
CA ILE A 623 25.85 -24.36 41.56
C ILE A 623 25.53 -25.84 41.38
N ALA A 624 25.67 -26.38 40.17
CA ALA A 624 25.41 -27.80 39.92
C ALA A 624 26.36 -28.71 40.70
N LYS A 625 27.64 -28.33 40.77
CA LYS A 625 28.64 -29.03 41.57
C LYS A 625 28.32 -28.99 43.06
N ALA A 626 27.98 -27.81 43.58
CA ALA A 626 27.61 -27.65 44.99
C ALA A 626 26.38 -28.51 45.35
N TYR A 627 25.38 -28.56 44.46
CA TYR A 627 24.19 -29.36 44.65
C TYR A 627 24.49 -30.87 44.65
N ALA A 628 25.33 -31.34 43.72
CA ALA A 628 25.75 -32.73 43.67
C ALA A 628 26.55 -33.16 44.92
N LEU A 629 27.47 -32.30 45.40
CA LEU A 629 28.26 -32.55 46.61
C LEU A 629 27.42 -32.57 47.89
N ASP A 630 26.38 -31.75 47.95
CA ASP A 630 25.44 -31.75 49.07
C ASP A 630 24.63 -33.06 49.13
N MET A 631 24.18 -33.55 47.97
CA MET A 631 23.39 -34.79 47.87
C MET A 631 24.20 -36.08 48.16
N THR A 632 25.52 -36.11 47.91
CA THR A 632 26.37 -37.26 48.27
C THR A 632 26.83 -37.25 49.73
N GLY A 633 26.60 -36.16 50.47
CA GLY A 633 27.13 -35.97 51.82
C GLY A 633 28.65 -35.77 51.87
N GLU A 634 29.30 -35.54 50.73
CA GLU A 634 30.75 -35.26 50.64
C GLU A 634 31.10 -33.81 51.00
N ASN A 635 30.11 -33.00 51.41
CA ASN A 635 30.29 -31.69 52.05
C ASN A 635 30.94 -31.82 53.45
N SER A 636 32.19 -32.26 53.46
CA SER A 636 33.09 -32.22 54.61
C SER A 636 33.67 -30.81 54.78
N LYS A 637 32.79 -29.83 55.03
CA LYS A 637 33.03 -28.65 55.89
C LYS A 637 31.81 -27.74 55.86
N LYS A 638 31.28 -27.50 57.06
CA LYS A 638 30.40 -26.38 57.40
C LYS A 638 30.78 -25.11 56.63
N ASN A 639 29.91 -24.64 55.74
CA ASN A 639 29.38 -23.27 55.71
C ASN A 639 28.66 -22.98 54.39
N VAL A 640 27.37 -22.60 54.48
CA VAL A 640 26.54 -21.88 53.49
C VAL A 640 26.27 -22.69 52.20
N PHE A 641 25.05 -22.98 51.75
CA PHE A 641 23.87 -22.15 51.58
C PHE A 641 22.60 -23.02 51.69
N ARG A 642 21.65 -22.59 52.53
CA ARG A 642 20.23 -22.90 52.35
C ARG A 642 19.62 -21.72 51.60
N LEU A 643 19.01 -21.97 50.44
CA LEU A 643 18.00 -21.12 49.81
C LEU A 643 16.80 -22.00 49.49
#